data_AF-A0AAJ3B426-F1
#
_entry.id   AF-A0AAJ3B426-F1
#
_cell.length_a   1.000
_cell.length_b   1.000
_cell.length_c   1.000
_cell.angle_alpha   90.00
_cell.angle_beta   90.00
_cell.angle_gamma   90.00
#
_symmetry.space_group_name_H-M   'P 1'
#
loop_
_entity.id
_entity.type
_entity.pdbx_description
1 polymer ?
#
loop_
_entity_poly.entity_id
_entity_poly.type
_entity_poly.pdbx_seq_one_letter_code
_entity_poly.pdbx_strand_id
1 'polypeptide(L)'
;MPRRLKDYLIILSTGLCLSTAVPATQTAPERYSLLSRAGIVQLNVQLDPAQRQWLQNKRELVLGTSIPDYQPFDITASGHDYEGITADYAGILAKTLAVPITVMRYPSREAAIQALEDGKIDLLGSANGFEANNADIVLSTPYAVDQPVLVTRDAETRPLNEGLAGMRLSLVYHYLPLKEVEALYPNAIIQVYPSYLNALNAVAFDQADVFLGDTISTHYMINKGYLKNIRMANFGKHEAYGFSFAVHRDQQTLLGIVDAVLASVETHERESIAKRWSAGSDILLTDHKLQLSQREERWLKDHPVVKVLINETFAPLTFVDSDGQLRGITADLLELIRLRTGLRLEFQYTRNVNQMIEQVENGSADIIAAISPTREREARLNFSRPYLQSSYVLLTCKVPGAPSSLEQLAGKKMAVTEGSPLVDYLRREFPQITLVQAADTFKASEMLAQGQVDGAVNSLVVANYFLSSQFFHDRLQISSSIGTQLASFSLATSRSATELASILDKALLSIAPDELGVINNRWRGYTAASDSYWRNYHRLIIQIISAAGLLLLTSLAWNGYMRRQIKHRQMAERALSDQYEFMRALVNETPHPIYVRDRNGLLQTCNDSYLQVFGVRREEVIGKSVMQINLADAAQANQYHADYLRVVAEGTPLILDRSLQIHGQHLTIYHWILPYRDSVGMVQGIIGGWIDISERRQLFDDLRAAKDRADEANRAKSTFLATMSHEIRTPMNAIIGWICRNV
;
A
#
# COMPACT_ATOMS: atom_id res chain seq x y z
N MET A 1 61.99 30.89 16.58
CA MET A 1 61.05 30.09 15.75
C MET A 1 61.61 28.69 15.59
N PRO A 2 60.87 27.62 15.96
CA PRO A 2 61.38 26.26 15.95
C PRO A 2 61.45 25.70 14.51
N ARG A 3 62.54 25.01 14.19
CA ARG A 3 62.89 24.43 12.87
C ARG A 3 61.74 23.73 12.16
N ARG A 4 60.85 23.06 12.90
CA ARG A 4 59.69 22.32 12.37
C ARG A 4 58.68 23.20 11.61
N LEU A 5 58.55 24.48 11.96
CA LEU A 5 57.63 25.38 11.26
C LEU A 5 58.14 25.75 9.86
N LYS A 6 59.47 25.81 9.69
CA LYS A 6 60.12 26.08 8.40
C LYS A 6 59.93 24.92 7.43
N ASP A 7 60.06 23.69 7.93
CA ASP A 7 59.89 22.49 7.12
C ASP A 7 58.42 22.31 6.68
N TYR A 8 57.46 22.61 7.56
CA TYR A 8 56.03 22.63 7.18
C TYR A 8 55.69 23.72 6.16
N LEU A 9 56.26 24.93 6.29
CA LEU A 9 56.07 26.01 5.31
C LEU A 9 56.74 25.70 3.97
N ILE A 10 57.90 25.04 3.97
CA ILE A 10 58.56 24.60 2.73
C ILE A 10 57.72 23.50 2.06
N ILE A 11 57.19 22.53 2.80
CA ILE A 11 56.31 21.48 2.26
C ILE A 11 54.97 22.05 1.77
N LEU A 12 54.39 23.04 2.47
CA LEU A 12 53.16 23.71 2.02
C LEU A 12 53.41 24.55 0.76
N SER A 13 54.55 25.23 0.67
CA SER A 13 54.92 26.04 -0.50
C SER A 13 55.33 25.18 -1.71
N THR A 14 55.96 24.03 -1.50
CA THR A 14 56.21 23.06 -2.58
C THR A 14 54.92 22.35 -3.01
N GLY A 15 53.98 22.09 -2.09
CA GLY A 15 52.64 21.60 -2.41
C GLY A 15 51.80 22.60 -3.22
N LEU A 16 51.89 23.91 -2.92
CA LEU A 16 51.22 24.96 -3.69
C LEU A 16 51.90 25.25 -5.04
N CYS A 17 53.21 25.04 -5.17
CA CYS A 17 53.91 25.20 -6.45
C CYS A 17 53.83 23.97 -7.37
N LEU A 18 53.44 22.80 -6.84
CA LEU A 18 53.23 21.56 -7.60
C LEU A 18 51.77 21.28 -7.96
N SER A 19 50.83 22.15 -7.55
CA SER A 19 49.50 22.17 -8.16
C SER A 19 49.61 22.83 -9.54
N THR A 20 50.14 22.09 -10.51
CA THR A 20 49.82 22.38 -11.90
C THR A 20 48.31 22.30 -12.00
N ALA A 21 47.66 23.43 -12.29
CA ALA A 21 46.29 23.41 -12.75
C ALA A 21 46.26 22.43 -13.93
N VAL A 22 45.65 21.26 -13.73
CA VAL A 22 45.27 20.41 -14.86
C VAL A 22 44.32 21.30 -15.65
N PRO A 23 44.69 21.77 -16.86
CA PRO A 23 43.73 22.49 -17.68
C PRO A 23 42.56 21.54 -17.84
N ALA A 24 41.35 22.01 -17.52
CA ALA A 24 40.13 21.27 -17.82
C ALA A 24 40.24 20.85 -19.28
N THR A 25 40.37 19.55 -19.54
CA THR A 25 40.41 19.01 -20.87
C THR A 25 39.12 19.46 -21.52
N GLN A 26 39.18 20.44 -22.43
CA GLN A 26 38.05 20.78 -23.27
C GLN A 26 37.69 19.50 -24.00
N THR A 27 36.57 18.89 -23.60
CA THR A 27 36.04 17.70 -24.23
C THR A 27 35.85 18.03 -25.72
N ALA A 28 36.51 17.26 -26.57
CA ALA A 28 36.46 17.47 -28.01
C ALA A 28 35.01 17.36 -28.50
N PRO A 29 34.60 18.14 -29.52
CA PRO A 29 33.27 18.03 -30.08
C PRO A 29 33.05 16.62 -30.65
N GLU A 30 31.86 16.09 -30.41
CA GLU A 30 31.48 14.75 -30.84
C GLU A 30 30.65 14.81 -32.12
N ARG A 31 30.86 13.87 -33.04
CA ARG A 31 30.14 13.79 -34.31
C ARG A 31 28.91 12.90 -34.18
N TYR A 32 27.77 13.36 -34.68
CA TYR A 32 26.50 12.64 -34.71
C TYR A 32 25.95 12.53 -36.13
N SER A 33 25.19 11.46 -36.37
CA SER A 33 24.43 11.25 -37.61
C SER A 33 23.08 11.95 -37.51
N LEU A 34 22.70 12.72 -38.53
CA LEU A 34 21.39 13.37 -38.57
C LEU A 34 20.28 12.34 -38.82
N LEU A 35 19.37 12.17 -37.85
CA LEU A 35 18.19 11.31 -37.97
C LEU A 35 16.92 12.15 -38.09
N SER A 36 16.54 12.45 -39.33
CA SER A 36 15.30 13.18 -39.65
C SER A 36 14.16 12.22 -40.02
N ARG A 37 13.00 12.46 -39.40
CA ARG A 37 11.72 11.77 -39.62
C ARG A 37 10.74 12.62 -40.44
N ALA A 38 11.14 13.81 -40.87
CA ALA A 38 10.35 14.64 -41.77
C ALA A 38 10.09 13.94 -43.11
N GLY A 39 8.92 14.16 -43.68
CA GLY A 39 8.46 13.56 -44.92
C GLY A 39 9.39 13.86 -46.11
N ILE A 40 9.35 13.03 -47.15
CA ILE A 40 10.01 13.35 -48.42
C ILE A 40 9.12 14.38 -49.14
N VAL A 41 9.41 15.66 -48.96
CA VAL A 41 8.71 16.74 -49.68
C VAL A 41 9.66 17.31 -50.73
N GLN A 42 9.32 17.16 -52.01
CA GLN A 42 9.98 17.93 -53.07
C GLN A 42 9.50 19.37 -52.95
N LEU A 43 10.22 20.16 -52.17
CA LEU A 43 9.96 21.59 -52.02
C LEU A 43 10.48 22.34 -53.25
N ASN A 44 9.59 23.08 -53.92
CA ASN A 44 9.96 23.98 -55.01
C ASN A 44 10.52 25.29 -54.43
N VAL A 45 11.80 25.27 -54.05
CA VAL A 45 12.49 26.45 -53.51
C VAL A 45 13.02 27.32 -54.64
N GLN A 46 12.61 28.57 -54.69
CA GLN A 46 13.17 29.55 -55.61
C GLN A 46 14.42 30.19 -55.01
N LEU A 47 15.58 29.75 -55.48
CA LEU A 47 16.87 30.33 -55.12
C LEU A 47 17.35 31.29 -56.21
N ASP A 48 17.98 32.39 -55.82
CA ASP A 48 18.61 33.31 -56.76
C ASP A 48 19.89 32.71 -57.39
N PRO A 49 20.45 33.30 -58.47
CA PRO A 49 21.65 32.77 -59.11
C PRO A 49 22.88 32.67 -58.19
N ALA A 50 23.07 33.61 -57.26
CA ALA A 50 24.20 33.62 -56.34
C ALA A 50 24.08 32.50 -55.30
N GLN A 51 22.88 32.27 -54.77
CA GLN A 51 22.55 31.18 -53.87
C GLN A 51 22.76 29.81 -54.54
N ARG A 52 22.33 29.64 -55.79
CA ARG A 52 22.57 28.39 -56.55
C ARG A 52 24.05 28.14 -56.77
N GLN A 53 24.81 29.17 -57.13
CA GLN A 53 26.26 29.07 -57.31
C GLN A 53 26.96 28.72 -55.99
N TRP A 54 26.53 29.32 -54.88
CA TRP A 54 27.05 29.01 -53.55
C TRP A 54 26.81 27.53 -53.19
N LEU A 55 25.59 27.02 -53.42
CA LEU A 55 25.24 25.62 -53.15
C LEU A 55 26.04 24.63 -54.00
N GLN A 56 26.29 24.93 -55.28
CA GLN A 56 27.11 24.07 -56.14
C GLN A 56 28.54 23.88 -55.61
N ASN A 57 29.06 24.86 -54.87
CA ASN A 57 30.39 24.80 -54.27
C ASN A 57 30.38 24.20 -52.85
N LYS A 58 29.22 24.09 -52.20
CA LYS A 58 29.08 23.59 -50.84
C LYS A 58 28.90 22.07 -50.84
N ARG A 59 29.87 21.34 -50.29
CA ARG A 59 29.87 19.86 -50.27
C ARG A 59 29.12 19.27 -49.10
N GLU A 60 29.17 19.93 -47.96
CA GLU A 60 28.49 19.54 -46.73
C GLU A 60 28.16 20.79 -45.93
N LEU A 61 27.12 20.69 -45.11
CA LEU A 61 26.76 21.67 -44.10
C LEU A 61 27.05 21.07 -42.71
N VAL A 62 27.65 21.86 -41.83
CA VAL A 62 27.93 21.44 -40.45
C VAL A 62 26.96 22.11 -39.50
N LEU A 63 26.11 21.32 -38.84
CA LEU A 63 25.16 21.77 -37.83
C LEU A 63 25.75 21.58 -36.43
N GLY A 64 25.84 22.64 -35.65
CA GLY A 64 26.21 22.61 -34.24
C GLY A 64 25.01 22.38 -33.32
N THR A 65 25.25 21.65 -32.25
CA THR A 65 24.38 21.52 -31.07
C THR A 65 25.24 21.44 -29.80
N SER A 66 24.65 21.39 -28.60
CA SER A 66 25.39 21.40 -27.34
C SER A 66 24.75 20.50 -26.28
N ILE A 67 25.55 20.04 -25.32
CA ILE A 67 25.03 19.48 -24.06
C ILE A 67 24.77 20.59 -23.02
N PRO A 68 23.81 20.37 -22.08
CA PRO A 68 22.79 19.32 -22.09
C PRO A 68 21.80 19.47 -23.24
N ASP A 69 21.18 18.37 -23.66
CA ASP A 69 20.16 18.34 -24.71
C ASP A 69 18.99 19.31 -24.41
N TYR A 70 18.55 20.07 -25.43
CA TYR A 70 17.35 20.89 -25.39
C TYR A 70 16.14 20.10 -25.93
N GLN A 71 15.60 19.18 -25.14
CA GLN A 71 14.50 18.31 -25.61
C GLN A 71 13.18 19.09 -25.73
N PRO A 72 12.35 18.90 -26.79
CA PRO A 72 12.49 17.93 -27.88
C PRO A 72 13.19 18.46 -29.15
N PHE A 73 13.87 19.61 -29.09
CA PHE A 73 14.57 20.19 -30.23
C PHE A 73 15.86 19.43 -30.58
N ASP A 74 16.70 19.24 -29.57
CA ASP A 74 17.95 18.49 -29.63
C ASP A 74 17.85 17.26 -28.73
N ILE A 75 18.06 16.07 -29.31
CA ILE A 75 18.10 14.81 -28.59
C ILE A 75 19.27 13.99 -29.14
N THR A 76 20.17 13.61 -28.24
CA THR A 76 21.36 12.81 -28.56
C THR A 76 21.47 11.56 -27.69
N ALA A 77 20.35 11.15 -27.08
CA ALA A 77 20.26 10.06 -26.11
C ALA A 77 20.71 8.68 -26.66
N SER A 78 20.66 8.49 -27.99
CA SER A 78 21.15 7.27 -28.64
C SER A 78 22.67 7.13 -28.63
N GLY A 79 23.40 8.22 -28.39
CA GLY A 79 24.86 8.29 -28.40
C GLY A 79 25.51 8.28 -29.79
N HIS A 80 24.72 8.26 -30.87
CA HIS A 80 25.22 8.25 -32.26
C HIS A 80 24.33 9.04 -33.22
N ASP A 81 23.02 9.05 -32.98
CA ASP A 81 22.04 9.78 -33.78
C ASP A 81 21.63 11.08 -33.08
N TYR A 82 21.51 12.14 -33.87
CA TYR A 82 20.91 13.41 -33.50
C TYR A 82 19.49 13.48 -34.04
N GLU A 83 18.52 13.60 -33.13
CA GLU A 83 17.09 13.62 -33.43
C GLU A 83 16.39 14.78 -32.68
N GLY A 84 15.12 15.02 -33.02
CA GLY A 84 14.31 16.09 -32.45
C GLY A 84 13.70 16.99 -33.53
N ILE A 85 13.05 18.07 -33.10
CA ILE A 85 12.42 19.05 -34.00
C ILE A 85 13.48 19.71 -34.89
N THR A 86 14.61 20.12 -34.32
CA THR A 86 15.70 20.76 -35.08
C THR A 86 16.31 19.78 -36.09
N ALA A 87 16.45 18.50 -35.72
CA ALA A 87 16.89 17.45 -36.63
C ALA A 87 15.93 17.23 -37.81
N ASP A 88 14.62 17.32 -37.57
CA ASP A 88 13.61 17.18 -38.63
C ASP A 88 13.73 18.31 -39.65
N TYR A 89 13.81 19.56 -39.21
CA TYR A 89 14.02 20.72 -40.09
C TYR A 89 15.40 20.70 -40.78
N ALA A 90 16.45 20.28 -40.09
CA ALA A 90 17.75 20.07 -40.71
C ALA A 90 17.67 18.99 -41.80
N GLY A 91 16.89 17.92 -41.59
CA GLY A 91 16.67 16.92 -42.63
C GLY A 91 15.91 17.43 -43.83
N ILE A 92 14.95 18.35 -43.63
CA ILE A 92 14.30 19.06 -44.75
C ILE A 92 15.36 19.87 -45.52
N LEU A 93 16.18 20.67 -44.84
CA LEU A 93 17.28 21.41 -45.46
C LEU A 93 18.19 20.49 -46.26
N ALA A 94 18.66 19.38 -45.67
CA ALA A 94 19.57 18.45 -46.31
C ALA A 94 18.97 17.82 -47.58
N LYS A 95 17.70 17.40 -47.52
CA LYS A 95 16.99 16.78 -48.65
C LYS A 95 16.68 17.78 -49.76
N THR A 96 16.18 18.97 -49.40
CA THR A 96 15.77 19.99 -50.37
C THR A 96 16.96 20.63 -51.08
N LEU A 97 18.06 20.86 -50.36
CA LEU A 97 19.27 21.44 -50.94
C LEU A 97 20.16 20.40 -51.62
N ALA A 98 19.88 19.10 -51.43
CA ALA A 98 20.74 17.99 -51.84
C ALA A 98 22.19 18.11 -51.31
N VAL A 99 22.34 18.70 -50.12
CA VAL A 99 23.62 18.87 -49.41
C VAL A 99 23.55 18.09 -48.10
N PRO A 100 24.46 17.12 -47.84
CA PRO A 100 24.46 16.38 -46.59
C PRO A 100 24.76 17.31 -45.40
N ILE A 101 24.09 17.05 -44.27
CA ILE A 101 24.34 17.74 -43.00
C ILE A 101 25.03 16.78 -42.03
N THR A 102 26.19 17.19 -41.52
CA THR A 102 26.88 16.55 -40.39
C THR A 102 26.57 17.31 -39.11
N VAL A 103 26.31 16.60 -38.01
CA VAL A 103 26.03 17.24 -36.71
C VAL A 103 27.24 17.15 -35.79
N MET A 104 27.60 18.28 -35.18
CA MET A 104 28.69 18.42 -34.21
C MET A 104 28.13 18.87 -32.86
N ARG A 105 28.30 18.03 -31.83
CA ARG A 105 27.86 18.31 -30.45
C ARG A 105 29.02 18.87 -29.63
N TYR A 106 28.81 20.05 -29.07
CA TYR A 106 29.79 20.79 -28.25
C TYR A 106 29.51 20.62 -26.74
N PRO A 107 30.52 20.84 -25.87
CA PRO A 107 30.39 20.63 -24.43
C PRO A 107 29.55 21.68 -23.69
N SER A 108 29.30 22.84 -24.30
CA SER A 108 28.38 23.87 -23.79
C SER A 108 27.79 24.68 -24.95
N ARG A 109 26.76 25.48 -24.65
CA ARG A 109 26.16 26.34 -25.67
C ARG A 109 27.12 27.43 -26.12
N GLU A 110 27.90 28.01 -25.21
CA GLU A 110 28.93 29.01 -25.52
C GLU A 110 30.03 28.43 -26.41
N ALA A 111 30.43 27.17 -26.20
CA ALA A 111 31.40 26.51 -27.07
C ALA A 111 30.86 26.31 -28.50
N ALA A 112 29.55 26.05 -28.65
CA ALA A 112 28.90 25.96 -29.95
C ALA A 112 28.79 27.34 -30.63
N ILE A 113 28.48 28.39 -29.87
CA ILE A 113 28.48 29.79 -30.35
C ILE A 113 29.87 30.18 -30.85
N GLN A 114 30.92 29.93 -30.06
CA GLN A 114 32.30 30.21 -30.47
C GLN A 114 32.67 29.42 -31.73
N ALA A 115 32.21 28.18 -31.88
CA ALA A 115 32.46 27.39 -33.08
C ALA A 115 31.77 27.96 -34.32
N LEU A 116 30.59 28.61 -34.16
CA LEU A 116 29.91 29.31 -35.25
C LEU A 116 30.69 30.57 -35.66
N GLU A 117 31.16 31.35 -34.68
CA GLU A 117 31.99 32.55 -34.89
C GLU A 117 33.32 32.21 -35.56
N ASP A 118 33.96 31.12 -35.14
CA ASP A 118 35.20 30.61 -35.73
C ASP A 118 35.00 29.99 -37.14
N GLY A 119 33.74 29.87 -37.60
CA GLY A 119 33.40 29.21 -38.87
C GLY A 119 33.65 27.69 -38.89
N LYS A 120 33.73 27.05 -37.72
CA LYS A 120 33.87 25.58 -37.57
C LYS A 120 32.55 24.85 -37.82
N ILE A 121 31.43 25.53 -37.61
CA ILE A 121 30.08 25.08 -37.98
C ILE A 121 29.43 26.13 -38.88
N ASP A 122 28.51 25.69 -39.74
CA ASP A 122 27.77 26.57 -40.66
C ASP A 122 26.47 27.07 -40.03
N LEU A 123 25.81 26.21 -39.26
CA LEU A 123 24.51 26.45 -38.65
C LEU A 123 24.59 26.05 -37.18
N LEU A 124 23.97 26.82 -36.29
CA LEU A 124 23.70 26.42 -34.91
C LEU A 124 22.19 26.17 -34.75
N GLY A 125 21.83 24.97 -34.33
CA GLY A 125 20.44 24.56 -34.15
C GLY A 125 19.81 25.09 -32.86
N SER A 126 18.48 25.06 -32.80
CA SER A 126 17.68 25.42 -31.62
C SER A 126 18.01 26.81 -31.08
N ALA A 127 18.39 27.73 -31.97
CA ALA A 127 18.76 29.09 -31.61
C ALA A 127 17.51 29.92 -31.32
N ASN A 128 17.57 30.74 -30.28
CA ASN A 128 16.44 31.49 -29.75
C ASN A 128 16.88 32.91 -29.34
N GLY A 129 16.09 33.58 -28.50
CA GLY A 129 16.38 34.93 -28.02
C GLY A 129 17.77 35.07 -27.36
N PHE A 130 18.33 33.98 -26.80
CA PHE A 130 19.67 33.98 -26.23
C PHE A 130 20.75 34.30 -27.28
N GLU A 131 20.73 33.64 -28.44
CA GLU A 131 21.68 33.91 -29.52
C GLU A 131 21.38 35.22 -30.27
N ALA A 132 20.12 35.65 -30.32
CA ALA A 132 19.72 36.88 -31.00
C ALA A 132 20.44 38.14 -30.46
N ASN A 133 20.90 38.09 -29.20
CA ASN A 133 21.63 39.16 -28.56
C ASN A 133 23.15 39.16 -28.87
N ASN A 134 23.67 38.16 -29.59
CA ASN A 134 25.06 38.18 -30.06
C ASN A 134 25.19 39.05 -31.32
N ALA A 135 26.15 39.97 -31.30
CA ALA A 135 26.43 40.86 -32.42
C ALA A 135 26.88 40.11 -33.68
N ASP A 136 27.56 38.97 -33.59
CA ASP A 136 28.13 38.28 -34.76
C ASP A 136 27.21 37.17 -35.31
N ILE A 137 26.03 36.99 -34.72
CA ILE A 137 25.05 35.97 -35.11
C ILE A 137 23.81 36.62 -35.70
N VAL A 138 23.22 35.96 -36.71
CA VAL A 138 21.89 36.29 -37.24
C VAL A 138 21.05 35.02 -37.26
N LEU A 139 19.78 35.15 -36.88
CA LEU A 139 18.82 34.04 -36.86
C LEU A 139 18.04 33.98 -38.17
N SER A 140 17.78 32.76 -38.65
CA SER A 140 16.78 32.50 -39.68
C SER A 140 15.37 32.89 -39.21
N THR A 141 14.43 32.88 -40.13
CA THR A 141 13.01 32.74 -39.82
C THR A 141 12.80 31.55 -38.86
N PRO A 142 11.91 31.68 -37.86
CA PRO A 142 11.72 30.61 -36.89
C PRO A 142 11.00 29.43 -37.55
N TYR A 143 11.55 28.23 -37.36
CA TYR A 143 10.92 26.99 -37.78
C TYR A 143 9.97 26.43 -36.71
N ALA A 144 10.06 26.91 -35.47
CA ALA A 144 9.06 26.67 -34.45
C ALA A 144 8.82 27.96 -33.68
N VAL A 145 7.57 28.41 -33.61
CA VAL A 145 7.23 29.59 -32.81
C VAL A 145 7.16 29.17 -31.34
N ASP A 146 7.76 29.99 -30.49
CA ASP A 146 7.70 29.83 -29.05
C ASP A 146 6.74 30.87 -28.46
N GLN A 147 6.14 30.50 -27.34
CA GLN A 147 5.50 31.42 -26.42
C GLN A 147 6.04 31.11 -25.01
N PRO A 148 6.64 32.07 -24.28
CA PRO A 148 7.19 31.79 -22.96
C PRO A 148 6.07 31.48 -21.98
N VAL A 149 6.26 30.47 -21.12
CA VAL A 149 5.30 30.04 -20.10
C VAL A 149 5.89 30.05 -18.71
N LEU A 150 5.02 30.31 -17.73
CA LEU A 150 5.27 30.19 -16.31
C LEU A 150 4.67 28.88 -15.82
N VAL A 151 5.50 28.02 -15.24
CA VAL A 151 5.10 26.73 -14.67
C VAL A 151 5.17 26.81 -13.16
N THR A 152 4.16 26.29 -12.48
CA THR A 152 4.12 26.20 -11.02
C THR A 152 3.73 24.80 -10.59
N ARG A 153 3.83 24.51 -9.29
CA ARG A 153 3.15 23.36 -8.71
C ARG A 153 1.63 23.53 -8.79
N ASP A 154 0.89 22.43 -8.78
CA ASP A 154 -0.58 22.45 -8.87
C ASP A 154 -1.25 23.22 -7.71
N ALA A 155 -0.65 23.15 -6.52
CA ALA A 155 -1.14 23.82 -5.31
C ALA A 155 -0.77 25.32 -5.24
N GLU A 156 -0.01 25.85 -6.19
CA GLU A 156 0.38 27.26 -6.19
C GLU A 156 -0.83 28.15 -6.57
N THR A 157 -1.06 29.19 -5.76
CA THR A 157 -2.22 30.09 -5.87
C THR A 157 -1.85 31.57 -5.90
N ARG A 158 -0.58 31.90 -5.65
CA ARG A 158 -0.05 33.28 -5.71
C ARG A 158 -0.22 33.87 -7.12
N PRO A 159 -0.47 35.19 -7.24
CA PRO A 159 -0.64 35.85 -8.53
C PRO A 159 0.67 35.88 -9.33
N LEU A 160 0.61 35.49 -10.60
CA LEU A 160 1.78 35.43 -11.49
C LEU A 160 1.94 36.70 -12.37
N ASN A 161 0.90 37.52 -12.48
CA ASN A 161 0.88 38.75 -13.29
C ASN A 161 1.55 39.96 -12.60
N GLU A 162 1.68 39.93 -11.27
CA GLU A 162 2.27 40.99 -10.44
C GLU A 162 3.81 40.98 -10.42
N GLY A 163 4.45 40.43 -11.46
CA GLY A 163 5.91 40.50 -11.62
C GLY A 163 6.69 39.59 -10.67
N LEU A 164 6.03 38.58 -10.09
CA LEU A 164 6.66 37.50 -9.32
C LEU A 164 7.46 37.97 -8.10
N ALA A 165 7.02 39.05 -7.45
CA ALA A 165 7.73 39.65 -6.33
C ALA A 165 7.98 38.64 -5.19
N GLY A 166 9.26 38.47 -4.82
CA GLY A 166 9.70 37.55 -3.76
C GLY A 166 9.63 36.06 -4.11
N MET A 167 9.22 35.70 -5.33
CA MET A 167 9.19 34.31 -5.79
C MET A 167 10.55 33.91 -6.38
N ARG A 168 10.94 32.65 -6.16
CA ARG A 168 12.12 32.04 -6.79
C ARG A 168 11.76 31.64 -8.22
N LEU A 169 12.31 32.35 -9.20
CA LEU A 169 12.08 32.13 -10.63
C LEU A 169 13.23 31.30 -11.22
N SER A 170 12.98 30.03 -11.53
CA SER A 170 13.94 29.19 -12.24
C SER A 170 13.84 29.37 -13.76
N LEU A 171 14.97 29.34 -14.45
CA LEU A 171 15.04 29.27 -15.92
C LEU A 171 16.33 28.60 -16.38
N VAL A 172 16.36 28.20 -17.65
CA VAL A 172 17.58 27.70 -18.32
C VAL A 172 18.45 28.86 -18.78
N TYR A 173 19.77 28.74 -18.63
CA TYR A 173 20.70 29.84 -18.96
C TYR A 173 20.66 30.28 -20.43
N HIS A 174 20.43 29.36 -21.35
CA HIS A 174 20.41 29.60 -22.80
C HIS A 174 18.99 29.66 -23.40
N TYR A 175 18.00 30.15 -22.64
CA TYR A 175 16.63 30.33 -23.17
C TYR A 175 16.32 31.78 -23.51
N LEU A 176 16.45 32.69 -22.54
CA LEU A 176 16.21 34.12 -22.74
C LEU A 176 17.40 34.92 -22.20
N PRO A 177 17.71 36.10 -22.77
CA PRO A 177 18.77 36.96 -22.23
C PRO A 177 18.47 37.35 -20.79
N LEU A 178 19.39 37.05 -19.87
CA LEU A 178 19.17 37.27 -18.43
C LEU A 178 18.79 38.72 -18.10
N LYS A 179 19.40 39.70 -18.79
CA LYS A 179 19.10 41.13 -18.61
C LYS A 179 17.65 41.49 -18.94
N GLU A 180 17.04 40.83 -19.92
CA GLU A 180 15.64 41.05 -20.27
C GLU A 180 14.70 40.46 -19.22
N VAL A 181 15.04 39.26 -18.73
CA VAL A 181 14.30 38.60 -17.64
C VAL A 181 14.34 39.44 -16.37
N GLU A 182 15.52 39.96 -16.00
CA GLU A 182 15.72 40.86 -14.86
C GLU A 182 14.93 42.17 -15.01
N ALA A 183 14.85 42.74 -16.22
CA ALA A 183 14.08 43.95 -16.48
C ALA A 183 12.56 43.73 -16.35
N LEU A 184 12.06 42.55 -16.76
CA LEU A 184 10.63 42.21 -16.73
C LEU A 184 10.16 41.67 -15.37
N TYR A 185 11.06 41.07 -14.58
CA TYR A 185 10.78 40.54 -13.24
C TYR A 185 11.78 41.08 -12.19
N PRO A 186 11.85 42.40 -11.97
CA PRO A 186 12.87 43.02 -11.13
C PRO A 186 12.79 42.63 -9.64
N ASN A 187 11.64 42.14 -9.20
CA ASN A 187 11.39 41.75 -7.81
C ASN A 187 11.44 40.22 -7.58
N ALA A 188 11.71 39.44 -8.63
CA ALA A 188 11.84 37.98 -8.53
C ALA A 188 13.27 37.58 -8.12
N ILE A 189 13.41 36.46 -7.43
CA ILE A 189 14.70 35.87 -7.09
C ILE A 189 15.06 34.89 -8.23
N ILE A 190 15.82 35.38 -9.20
CA ILE A 190 16.14 34.63 -10.42
C ILE A 190 17.22 33.56 -10.14
N GLN A 191 16.97 32.33 -10.57
CA GLN A 191 17.87 31.19 -10.43
C GLN A 191 18.07 30.52 -11.78
N VAL A 192 19.31 30.55 -12.27
CA VAL A 192 19.67 30.01 -13.57
C VAL A 192 20.18 28.58 -13.42
N TYR A 193 19.70 27.68 -14.28
CA TYR A 193 20.04 26.26 -14.26
C TYR A 193 20.72 25.82 -15.56
N PRO A 194 21.58 24.77 -15.49
CA PRO A 194 22.36 24.30 -16.64
C PRO A 194 21.55 23.48 -17.65
N SER A 195 20.35 23.01 -17.29
CA SER A 195 19.50 22.21 -18.18
C SER A 195 18.03 22.51 -17.95
N TYR A 196 17.22 22.29 -19.00
CA TYR A 196 15.77 22.41 -18.96
C TYR A 196 15.13 21.56 -17.88
N LEU A 197 15.55 20.30 -17.80
CA LEU A 197 15.06 19.37 -16.81
C LEU A 197 15.40 19.82 -15.37
N ASN A 198 16.61 20.35 -15.14
CA ASN A 198 17.00 20.83 -13.82
C ASN A 198 16.18 22.06 -13.40
N ALA A 199 15.96 23.00 -14.32
CA ALA A 199 15.16 24.19 -14.07
C ALA A 199 13.69 23.86 -13.73
N LEU A 200 13.11 22.90 -14.46
CA LEU A 200 11.74 22.43 -14.24
C LEU A 200 11.61 21.62 -12.94
N ASN A 201 12.57 20.71 -12.69
CA ASN A 201 12.63 19.90 -11.46
C ASN A 201 12.75 20.78 -10.20
N ALA A 202 13.42 21.93 -10.29
CA ALA A 202 13.51 22.85 -9.17
C ALA A 202 12.13 23.27 -8.66
N VAL A 203 11.15 23.49 -9.56
CA VAL A 203 9.77 23.80 -9.16
C VAL A 203 9.06 22.57 -8.62
N ALA A 204 9.21 21.42 -9.28
CA ALA A 204 8.57 20.18 -8.83
C ALA A 204 9.02 19.73 -7.43
N PHE A 205 10.26 20.03 -7.05
CA PHE A 205 10.87 19.67 -5.76
C PHE A 205 10.99 20.85 -4.77
N ASP A 206 10.24 21.93 -4.99
CA ASP A 206 10.16 23.09 -4.08
C ASP A 206 11.48 23.85 -3.83
N GLN A 207 12.43 23.73 -4.76
CA GLN A 207 13.66 24.53 -4.80
C GLN A 207 13.44 25.89 -5.49
N ALA A 208 12.45 25.96 -6.38
CA ALA A 208 11.94 27.18 -7.00
C ALA A 208 10.41 27.24 -6.87
N ASP A 209 9.84 28.43 -7.03
CA ASP A 209 8.40 28.65 -6.95
C ASP A 209 7.74 28.66 -8.34
N VAL A 210 8.43 29.22 -9.32
CA VAL A 210 7.97 29.37 -10.70
C VAL A 210 9.11 29.04 -11.65
N PHE A 211 8.82 28.35 -12.75
CA PHE A 211 9.76 28.10 -13.84
C PHE A 211 9.33 28.92 -15.07
N LEU A 212 10.28 29.59 -15.71
CA LEU A 212 10.11 30.26 -17.00
C LEU A 212 10.81 29.45 -18.10
N GLY A 213 10.03 28.97 -19.05
CA GLY A 213 10.52 28.20 -20.20
C GLY A 213 9.65 28.36 -21.43
N ASP A 214 10.10 27.80 -22.57
CA ASP A 214 9.31 27.76 -23.80
C ASP A 214 8.14 26.78 -23.69
N THR A 215 7.06 27.03 -24.44
CA THR A 215 5.86 26.17 -24.33
C THR A 215 6.15 24.76 -24.88
N ILE A 216 6.95 24.61 -25.93
CA ILE A 216 7.15 23.34 -26.65
C ILE A 216 7.87 22.32 -25.75
N SER A 217 9.03 22.69 -25.22
CA SER A 217 9.82 21.85 -24.30
C SER A 217 9.13 21.66 -22.97
N THR A 218 8.48 22.68 -22.41
CA THR A 218 7.68 22.52 -21.18
C THR A 218 6.59 21.47 -21.38
N HIS A 219 5.84 21.59 -22.47
CA HIS A 219 4.75 20.68 -22.79
C HIS A 219 5.26 19.26 -23.00
N TYR A 220 6.33 19.09 -23.76
CA TYR A 220 6.98 17.80 -23.97
C TYR A 220 7.45 17.16 -22.64
N MET A 221 8.08 17.93 -21.75
CA MET A 221 8.58 17.44 -20.46
C MET A 221 7.46 17.02 -19.50
N ILE A 222 6.39 17.82 -19.40
CA ILE A 222 5.24 17.51 -18.53
C ILE A 222 4.54 16.23 -19.03
N ASN A 223 4.30 16.12 -20.34
CA ASN A 223 3.58 14.96 -20.89
C ASN A 223 4.41 13.68 -20.97
N LYS A 224 5.74 13.76 -20.96
CA LYS A 224 6.61 12.58 -20.76
C LYS A 224 6.34 11.88 -19.42
N GLY A 225 5.65 12.55 -18.48
CA GLY A 225 4.96 11.92 -17.36
C GLY A 225 5.78 11.76 -16.09
N TYR A 226 6.98 12.34 -16.01
CA TYR A 226 7.84 12.22 -14.84
C TYR A 226 7.42 13.12 -13.66
N LEU A 227 6.75 14.24 -13.92
CA LEU A 227 6.37 15.24 -12.92
C LEU A 227 4.86 15.46 -12.94
N LYS A 228 4.15 14.80 -12.01
CA LYS A 228 2.67 14.85 -11.93
C LYS A 228 2.12 16.04 -11.14
N ASN A 229 2.99 16.83 -10.51
CA ASN A 229 2.63 17.86 -9.53
C ASN A 229 2.87 19.29 -10.03
N ILE A 230 3.09 19.47 -11.34
CA ILE A 230 3.36 20.75 -11.98
C ILE A 230 2.43 21.00 -13.17
N ARG A 231 2.16 22.27 -13.45
CA ARG A 231 1.30 22.72 -14.55
C ARG A 231 1.78 24.04 -15.15
N MET A 232 1.49 24.28 -16.42
CA MET A 232 1.74 25.55 -17.12
C MET A 232 0.76 26.62 -16.63
N ALA A 233 1.08 27.32 -15.55
CA ALA A 233 0.17 28.21 -14.84
C ALA A 233 -0.10 29.56 -15.53
N ASN A 234 0.78 30.09 -16.39
CA ASN A 234 0.49 31.31 -17.17
C ASN A 234 1.45 31.46 -18.36
N PHE A 235 1.25 32.47 -19.20
CA PHE A 235 2.29 32.94 -20.12
C PHE A 235 3.22 33.94 -19.46
N GLY A 236 4.49 33.92 -19.89
CA GLY A 236 5.47 34.93 -19.55
C GLY A 236 5.19 36.26 -20.27
N LYS A 237 5.73 37.35 -19.74
CA LYS A 237 5.60 38.70 -20.31
C LYS A 237 6.48 38.97 -21.55
N HIS A 238 7.29 38.00 -21.96
CA HIS A 238 8.29 38.16 -23.01
C HIS A 238 7.66 37.93 -24.39
N GLU A 239 8.07 38.72 -25.38
CA GLU A 239 7.86 38.37 -26.78
C GLU A 239 8.92 37.33 -27.17
N ALA A 240 8.49 36.16 -27.62
CA ALA A 240 9.41 35.12 -28.04
C ALA A 240 9.87 35.33 -29.49
N TYR A 241 11.15 35.08 -29.73
CA TYR A 241 11.77 35.03 -31.05
C TYR A 241 11.43 33.72 -31.81
N GLY A 242 10.97 32.68 -31.09
CA GLY A 242 10.88 31.32 -31.63
C GLY A 242 12.25 30.62 -31.71
N PHE A 243 12.24 29.39 -32.22
CA PHE A 243 13.43 28.59 -32.48
C PHE A 243 13.79 28.62 -33.97
N SER A 244 15.06 28.92 -34.24
CA SER A 244 15.61 29.22 -35.56
C SER A 244 16.97 28.54 -35.74
N PHE A 245 17.49 28.56 -36.96
CA PHE A 245 18.91 28.29 -37.20
C PHE A 245 19.69 29.59 -37.05
N ALA A 246 20.78 29.56 -36.29
CA ALA A 246 21.73 30.66 -36.21
C ALA A 246 22.84 30.47 -37.24
N VAL A 247 23.22 31.56 -37.92
CA VAL A 247 24.38 31.63 -38.81
C VAL A 247 25.29 32.79 -38.40
N HIS A 248 26.55 32.73 -38.79
CA HIS A 248 27.44 33.89 -38.68
C HIS A 248 26.91 35.05 -39.54
N ARG A 249 27.02 36.30 -39.05
CA ARG A 249 26.48 37.50 -39.70
C ARG A 249 26.99 37.69 -41.14
N ASP A 250 28.20 37.25 -41.44
CA ASP A 250 28.78 37.34 -42.79
C ASP A 250 28.19 36.32 -43.78
N GLN A 251 27.50 35.28 -43.31
CA GLN A 251 26.93 34.20 -44.13
C GLN A 251 25.50 34.52 -44.62
N GLN A 252 25.28 35.74 -45.12
CA GLN A 252 23.96 36.21 -45.59
C GLN A 252 23.38 35.34 -46.72
N THR A 253 24.24 34.79 -47.58
CA THR A 253 23.79 33.86 -48.65
C THR A 253 23.22 32.57 -48.06
N LEU A 254 23.86 31.99 -47.05
CA LEU A 254 23.35 30.80 -46.36
C LEU A 254 22.05 31.10 -45.62
N LEU A 255 21.97 32.25 -44.93
CA LEU A 255 20.74 32.71 -44.27
C LEU A 255 19.57 32.74 -45.25
N GLY A 256 19.75 33.41 -46.40
CA GLY A 256 18.70 33.52 -47.42
C GLY A 256 18.30 32.16 -48.02
N ILE A 257 19.23 31.21 -48.12
CA ILE A 257 18.92 29.84 -48.57
C ILE A 257 18.07 29.12 -47.52
N VAL A 258 18.48 29.17 -46.24
CA VAL A 258 17.73 28.55 -45.14
C VAL A 258 16.33 29.11 -45.07
N ASP A 259 16.18 30.44 -45.12
CA ASP A 259 14.88 31.12 -45.08
C ASP A 259 14.00 30.76 -46.28
N ALA A 260 14.57 30.66 -47.49
CA ALA A 260 13.82 30.23 -48.66
C ALA A 260 13.29 28.80 -48.51
N VAL A 261 14.07 27.90 -47.90
CA VAL A 261 13.60 26.54 -47.60
C VAL A 261 12.52 26.56 -46.53
N LEU A 262 12.75 27.24 -45.40
CA LEU A 262 11.79 27.30 -44.29
C LEU A 262 10.44 27.91 -44.72
N ALA A 263 10.47 28.94 -45.57
CA ALA A 263 9.27 29.56 -46.14
C ALA A 263 8.49 28.62 -47.07
N SER A 264 9.18 27.66 -47.71
CA SER A 264 8.54 26.67 -48.58
C SER A 264 7.93 25.48 -47.81
N VAL A 265 8.29 25.28 -46.54
CA VAL A 265 7.73 24.19 -45.72
C VAL A 265 6.24 24.45 -45.48
N GLU A 266 5.41 23.62 -46.10
CA GLU A 266 3.96 23.68 -45.98
C GLU A 266 3.48 23.52 -44.54
N THR A 267 2.36 24.16 -44.19
CA THR A 267 1.77 24.13 -42.84
C THR A 267 1.54 22.69 -42.35
N HIS A 268 1.11 21.78 -43.22
CA HIS A 268 0.86 20.38 -42.86
C HIS A 268 2.12 19.66 -42.36
N GLU A 269 3.29 19.96 -42.93
CA GLU A 269 4.55 19.32 -42.54
C GLU A 269 5.02 19.90 -41.20
N ARG A 270 4.84 21.22 -40.99
CA ARG A 270 5.10 21.86 -39.69
C ARG A 270 4.25 21.24 -38.58
N GLU A 271 2.95 21.05 -38.83
CA GLU A 271 2.02 20.39 -37.90
C GLU A 271 2.40 18.92 -37.64
N SER A 272 2.81 18.19 -38.68
CA SER A 272 3.28 16.80 -38.59
C SER A 272 4.53 16.66 -37.71
N ILE A 273 5.50 17.56 -37.87
CA ILE A 273 6.70 17.62 -37.02
C ILE A 273 6.32 17.95 -35.58
N ALA A 274 5.52 19.00 -35.36
CA ALA A 274 5.08 19.39 -34.03
C ALA A 274 4.37 18.23 -33.31
N LYS A 275 3.39 17.60 -33.98
CA LYS A 275 2.62 16.46 -33.46
C LYS A 275 3.53 15.28 -33.08
N ARG A 276 4.50 14.94 -33.92
CA ARG A 276 5.47 13.84 -33.67
C ARG A 276 6.23 14.03 -32.37
N TRP A 277 6.61 15.26 -32.07
CA TRP A 277 7.42 15.60 -30.90
C TRP A 277 6.61 16.10 -29.71
N SER A 278 5.27 15.95 -29.72
CA SER A 278 4.41 16.40 -28.63
C SER A 278 4.20 15.36 -27.50
N ALA A 279 5.05 14.31 -27.39
CA ALA A 279 5.01 13.31 -26.32
C ALA A 279 3.63 12.65 -26.04
N GLY A 280 2.81 12.45 -27.07
CA GLY A 280 1.51 11.78 -26.96
C GLY A 280 0.34 12.70 -26.60
N SER A 281 0.56 14.00 -26.46
CA SER A 281 -0.49 15.02 -26.42
C SER A 281 -0.54 15.75 -27.76
N ASP A 282 -1.67 15.68 -28.46
CA ASP A 282 -1.83 16.33 -29.78
C ASP A 282 -2.03 17.85 -29.69
N ILE A 283 -1.67 18.50 -28.58
CA ILE A 283 -1.84 19.95 -28.40
C ILE A 283 -0.88 20.65 -29.35
N LEU A 284 -1.40 21.05 -30.50
CA LEU A 284 -0.71 21.86 -31.48
C LEU A 284 -0.63 23.26 -30.88
N LEU A 285 0.53 23.58 -30.32
CA LEU A 285 0.91 24.95 -30.02
C LEU A 285 1.18 25.65 -31.35
N THR A 286 0.12 25.91 -32.10
CA THR A 286 0.21 26.59 -33.39
C THR A 286 0.58 28.05 -33.20
N ASP A 287 1.23 28.61 -34.20
CA ASP A 287 1.64 30.01 -34.31
C ASP A 287 0.45 31.00 -34.29
N HIS A 288 -0.79 30.50 -34.24
CA HIS A 288 -2.01 31.31 -34.34
C HIS A 288 -2.43 31.82 -32.96
N LYS A 289 -1.96 33.03 -32.61
CA LYS A 289 -2.59 33.81 -31.54
C LYS A 289 -4.10 33.93 -31.81
N LEU A 290 -4.89 33.76 -30.76
CA LEU A 290 -6.35 33.88 -30.81
C LEU A 290 -6.72 35.24 -31.42
N GLN A 291 -7.46 35.24 -32.53
CA GLN A 291 -7.85 36.47 -33.22
C GLN A 291 -9.00 37.16 -32.48
N LEU A 292 -8.65 37.98 -31.49
CA LEU A 292 -9.58 38.70 -30.66
C LEU A 292 -9.96 40.06 -31.27
N SER A 293 -11.19 40.49 -31.03
CA SER A 293 -11.60 41.85 -31.35
C SER A 293 -11.10 42.82 -30.27
N GLN A 294 -10.96 44.11 -30.59
CA GLN A 294 -10.57 45.12 -29.60
C GLN A 294 -11.49 45.17 -28.36
N ARG A 295 -12.77 44.79 -28.52
CA ARG A 295 -13.71 44.68 -27.39
C ARG A 295 -13.37 43.49 -26.49
N GLU A 296 -13.04 42.35 -27.08
CA GLU A 296 -12.66 41.14 -26.36
C GLU A 296 -11.31 41.30 -25.65
N GLU A 297 -10.31 41.91 -26.30
CA GLU A 297 -9.02 42.22 -25.67
C GLU A 297 -9.18 43.13 -24.44
N ARG A 298 -10.01 44.17 -24.57
CA ARG A 298 -10.34 45.05 -23.44
C ARG A 298 -11.07 44.28 -22.35
N TRP A 299 -12.03 43.43 -22.73
CA TRP A 299 -12.78 42.62 -21.77
C TRP A 299 -11.85 41.69 -20.97
N LEU A 300 -10.91 40.99 -21.62
CA LEU A 300 -9.92 40.14 -20.97
C LEU A 300 -9.04 40.92 -19.98
N LYS A 301 -8.65 42.14 -20.35
CA LYS A 301 -7.85 43.01 -19.48
C LYS A 301 -8.62 43.44 -18.23
N ASP A 302 -9.92 43.74 -18.39
CA ASP A 302 -10.79 44.20 -17.31
C ASP A 302 -11.29 43.05 -16.42
N HIS A 303 -11.27 41.80 -16.93
CA HIS A 303 -11.76 40.60 -16.25
C HIS A 303 -10.65 39.52 -16.17
N PRO A 304 -9.59 39.75 -15.38
CA PRO A 304 -8.47 38.82 -15.29
C PRO A 304 -8.85 37.48 -14.62
N VAL A 305 -9.94 37.46 -13.85
CA VAL A 305 -10.44 36.27 -13.15
C VAL A 305 -11.87 35.98 -13.59
N VAL A 306 -12.12 34.73 -13.98
CA VAL A 306 -13.42 34.24 -14.44
C VAL A 306 -13.85 33.09 -13.55
N LYS A 307 -15.04 33.22 -12.95
CA LYS A 307 -15.62 32.24 -12.02
C LYS A 307 -16.36 31.16 -12.81
N VAL A 308 -15.94 29.93 -12.64
CA VAL A 308 -16.43 28.77 -13.38
C VAL A 308 -17.14 27.81 -12.42
N LEU A 309 -18.41 27.55 -12.70
CA LEU A 309 -19.22 26.59 -11.96
C LEU A 309 -18.98 25.17 -12.47
N ILE A 310 -18.67 24.31 -11.52
CA ILE A 310 -18.34 22.89 -11.72
C ILE A 310 -19.42 22.05 -11.07
N ASN A 311 -19.96 21.09 -11.83
CA ASN A 311 -20.78 20.04 -11.24
C ASN A 311 -19.88 18.89 -10.74
N GLU A 312 -19.68 18.79 -9.43
CA GLU A 312 -18.76 17.80 -8.84
C GLU A 312 -19.21 16.34 -9.00
N THR A 313 -20.48 16.12 -9.38
CA THR A 313 -21.07 14.78 -9.57
C THR A 313 -21.18 14.37 -11.04
N PHE A 314 -20.64 15.15 -11.98
CA PHE A 314 -20.85 14.94 -13.41
C PHE A 314 -19.71 14.17 -14.10
N ALA A 315 -19.17 13.16 -13.43
CA ALA A 315 -18.08 12.35 -13.96
C ALA A 315 -18.51 11.60 -15.25
N PRO A 316 -17.64 11.45 -16.27
CA PRO A 316 -16.24 11.88 -16.32
C PRO A 316 -16.05 13.32 -16.86
N LEU A 317 -17.11 14.13 -16.99
CA LEU A 317 -16.97 15.50 -17.51
C LEU A 317 -16.30 16.40 -16.50
N THR A 318 -16.86 16.46 -15.29
CA THR A 318 -16.31 17.19 -14.15
C THR A 318 -16.58 16.41 -12.88
N PHE A 319 -15.54 16.21 -12.08
CA PHE A 319 -15.64 15.63 -10.75
C PHE A 319 -14.41 15.99 -9.93
N VAL A 320 -14.49 15.77 -8.63
CA VAL A 320 -13.35 15.94 -7.72
C VAL A 320 -12.83 14.55 -7.36
N ASP A 321 -11.53 14.32 -7.56
CA ASP A 321 -10.89 13.05 -7.22
C ASP A 321 -10.64 12.91 -5.70
N SER A 322 -10.02 11.81 -5.28
CA SER A 322 -9.72 11.56 -3.86
C SER A 322 -8.74 12.55 -3.25
N ASP A 323 -7.97 13.26 -4.08
CA ASP A 323 -6.94 14.23 -3.66
C ASP A 323 -7.50 15.66 -3.64
N GLY A 324 -8.82 15.81 -3.88
CA GLY A 324 -9.50 17.11 -3.90
C GLY A 324 -9.25 17.89 -5.19
N GLN A 325 -8.69 17.29 -6.23
CA GLN A 325 -8.40 17.96 -7.50
C GLN A 325 -9.56 17.84 -8.48
N LEU A 326 -9.81 18.93 -9.22
CA LEU A 326 -10.76 18.93 -10.31
C LEU A 326 -10.23 18.05 -11.45
N ARG A 327 -11.01 17.05 -11.84
CA ARG A 327 -10.71 16.09 -12.90
C ARG A 327 -11.89 15.96 -13.86
N GLY A 328 -11.58 15.52 -15.07
CA GLY A 328 -12.57 15.18 -16.10
C GLY A 328 -12.28 15.81 -17.45
N ILE A 329 -13.06 15.40 -18.45
CA ILE A 329 -12.94 15.87 -19.84
C ILE A 329 -13.03 17.40 -19.91
N THR A 330 -13.95 17.99 -19.14
CA THR A 330 -14.17 19.44 -19.14
C THR A 330 -13.09 20.16 -18.34
N ALA A 331 -12.50 19.52 -17.32
CA ALA A 331 -11.36 20.07 -16.60
C ALA A 331 -10.14 20.22 -17.54
N ASP A 332 -9.84 19.18 -18.32
CA ASP A 332 -8.77 19.20 -19.33
C ASP A 332 -9.05 20.26 -20.42
N LEU A 333 -10.32 20.40 -20.83
CA LEU A 333 -10.73 21.43 -21.80
C LEU A 333 -10.56 22.86 -21.25
N LEU A 334 -10.97 23.10 -19.99
CA LEU A 334 -10.83 24.40 -19.35
C LEU A 334 -9.36 24.80 -19.22
N GLU A 335 -8.47 23.84 -19.01
CA GLU A 335 -7.02 24.08 -19.03
C GLU A 335 -6.53 24.55 -20.40
N LEU A 336 -7.02 23.96 -21.50
CA LEU A 336 -6.72 24.46 -22.85
C LEU A 336 -7.27 25.85 -23.08
N ILE A 337 -8.50 26.12 -22.67
CA ILE A 337 -9.09 27.47 -22.79
C ILE A 337 -8.26 28.48 -22.01
N ARG A 338 -7.80 28.11 -20.81
CA ARG A 338 -6.88 28.90 -20.00
C ARG A 338 -5.59 29.23 -20.75
N LEU A 339 -4.99 28.24 -21.41
CA LEU A 339 -3.80 28.40 -22.24
C LEU A 339 -4.08 29.16 -23.56
N ARG A 340 -5.27 29.14 -24.14
CA ARG A 340 -5.54 29.91 -25.37
C ARG A 340 -5.92 31.36 -25.12
N THR A 341 -6.49 31.63 -23.95
CA THR A 341 -7.06 32.95 -23.61
C THR A 341 -6.23 33.74 -22.60
N GLY A 342 -5.40 33.08 -21.79
CA GLY A 342 -4.68 33.70 -20.67
C GLY A 342 -5.54 34.02 -19.45
N LEU A 343 -6.81 33.60 -19.43
CA LEU A 343 -7.72 33.82 -18.30
C LEU A 343 -7.27 33.08 -17.04
N ARG A 344 -7.52 33.65 -15.85
CA ARG A 344 -7.46 32.88 -14.59
C ARG A 344 -8.84 32.34 -14.27
N LEU A 345 -8.96 31.02 -14.16
CA LEU A 345 -10.23 30.37 -13.82
C LEU A 345 -10.30 30.10 -12.31
N GLU A 346 -11.38 30.50 -11.67
CA GLU A 346 -11.68 30.19 -10.26
C GLU A 346 -12.88 29.25 -10.21
N PHE A 347 -12.71 28.07 -9.60
CA PHE A 347 -13.75 27.03 -9.60
C PHE A 347 -14.68 27.13 -8.39
N GLN A 348 -15.98 27.10 -8.65
CA GLN A 348 -17.04 27.00 -7.65
C GLN A 348 -17.82 25.71 -7.87
N TYR A 349 -18.14 24.99 -6.79
CA TYR A 349 -18.71 23.64 -6.88
C TYR A 349 -20.18 23.63 -6.45
N THR A 350 -21.03 22.98 -7.24
CA THR A 350 -22.42 22.69 -6.90
C THR A 350 -22.85 21.37 -7.55
N ARG A 351 -23.97 20.79 -7.11
CA ARG A 351 -24.55 19.57 -7.72
C ARG A 351 -25.79 19.86 -8.56
N ASN A 352 -26.42 21.02 -8.34
CA ASN A 352 -27.72 21.34 -8.90
C ASN A 352 -27.59 22.28 -10.11
N VAL A 353 -28.01 21.79 -11.27
CA VAL A 353 -27.95 22.54 -12.53
C VAL A 353 -28.79 23.82 -12.48
N ASN A 354 -29.96 23.82 -11.84
CA ASN A 354 -30.80 25.02 -11.74
C ASN A 354 -30.12 26.12 -10.92
N GLN A 355 -29.45 25.74 -9.82
CA GLN A 355 -28.64 26.68 -9.04
C GLN A 355 -27.48 27.25 -9.85
N MET A 356 -26.85 26.44 -10.71
CA MET A 356 -25.79 26.94 -11.61
C MET A 356 -26.33 28.00 -12.58
N ILE A 357 -27.52 27.77 -13.15
CA ILE A 357 -28.16 28.72 -14.07
C ILE A 357 -28.46 30.04 -13.34
N GLU A 358 -29.04 29.98 -12.14
CA GLU A 358 -29.34 31.17 -11.34
C GLU A 358 -28.09 31.98 -10.99
N GLN A 359 -26.99 31.31 -10.63
CA GLN A 359 -25.72 31.95 -10.28
C GLN A 359 -25.03 32.64 -11.47
N VAL A 360 -25.22 32.12 -12.70
CA VAL A 360 -24.71 32.80 -13.90
C VAL A 360 -25.61 33.95 -14.31
N GLU A 361 -26.93 33.80 -14.22
CA GLU A 361 -27.87 34.89 -14.54
C GLU A 361 -27.73 36.09 -13.62
N ASN A 362 -27.50 35.86 -12.32
CA ASN A 362 -27.35 36.92 -11.33
C ASN A 362 -25.92 37.51 -11.25
N GLY A 363 -24.98 36.99 -12.04
CA GLY A 363 -23.58 37.46 -12.10
C GLY A 363 -22.71 37.01 -10.91
N SER A 364 -23.14 36.03 -10.11
CA SER A 364 -22.30 35.46 -9.04
C SER A 364 -21.18 34.57 -9.60
N ALA A 365 -21.40 34.00 -10.79
CA ALA A 365 -20.43 33.26 -11.57
C ALA A 365 -20.55 33.62 -13.07
N ASP A 366 -19.52 33.32 -13.85
CA ASP A 366 -19.41 33.75 -15.24
C ASP A 366 -19.69 32.61 -16.24
N ILE A 367 -19.27 31.39 -15.90
CA ILE A 367 -19.32 30.22 -16.78
C ILE A 367 -19.93 29.02 -16.06
N ILE A 368 -20.81 28.27 -16.72
CA ILE A 368 -21.13 26.88 -16.39
C ILE A 368 -20.25 25.97 -17.24
N ALA A 369 -19.43 25.14 -16.61
CA ALA A 369 -18.43 24.32 -17.31
C ALA A 369 -19.03 23.24 -18.22
N ALA A 370 -20.07 22.56 -17.76
CA ALA A 370 -20.68 21.45 -18.47
C ALA A 370 -22.19 21.45 -18.30
N ILE A 371 -22.91 21.77 -19.36
CA ILE A 371 -24.38 21.74 -19.37
C ILE A 371 -24.91 21.38 -20.76
N SER A 372 -26.04 20.67 -20.79
CA SER A 372 -26.73 20.36 -22.03
C SER A 372 -27.74 21.45 -22.41
N PRO A 373 -27.70 21.94 -23.65
CA PRO A 373 -28.65 22.93 -24.13
C PRO A 373 -30.07 22.33 -24.21
N THR A 374 -31.06 23.14 -23.85
CA THR A 374 -32.48 22.88 -24.05
C THR A 374 -33.12 24.18 -24.51
N ARG A 375 -34.28 24.12 -25.18
CA ARG A 375 -35.00 25.32 -25.62
C ARG A 375 -35.28 26.29 -24.46
N GLU A 376 -35.60 25.75 -23.29
CA GLU A 376 -35.82 26.54 -22.08
C GLU A 376 -34.54 27.25 -21.61
N ARG A 377 -33.41 26.53 -21.58
CA ARG A 377 -32.13 27.10 -21.13
C ARG A 377 -31.55 28.07 -22.14
N GLU A 378 -31.73 27.83 -23.44
CA GLU A 378 -31.30 28.74 -24.51
C GLU A 378 -32.04 30.08 -24.44
N ALA A 379 -33.24 30.15 -23.86
CA ALA A 379 -33.89 31.43 -23.60
C ALA A 379 -33.12 32.27 -22.56
N ARG A 380 -32.39 31.62 -21.65
CA ARG A 380 -31.77 32.21 -20.44
C ARG A 380 -30.24 32.35 -20.51
N LEU A 381 -29.58 31.52 -21.31
CA LEU A 381 -28.12 31.41 -21.39
C LEU A 381 -27.62 31.50 -22.84
N ASN A 382 -26.36 31.94 -22.99
CA ASN A 382 -25.60 31.75 -24.21
C ASN A 382 -24.79 30.46 -24.08
N PHE A 383 -24.93 29.55 -25.03
CA PHE A 383 -24.17 28.31 -25.08
C PHE A 383 -23.02 28.44 -26.06
N SER A 384 -21.86 27.91 -25.68
CA SER A 384 -20.76 27.71 -26.61
C SER A 384 -21.11 26.63 -27.63
N ARG A 385 -20.26 26.48 -28.65
CA ARG A 385 -20.24 25.25 -29.45
C ARG A 385 -20.11 24.01 -28.55
N PRO A 386 -20.79 22.89 -28.87
CA PRO A 386 -20.67 21.67 -28.09
C PRO A 386 -19.26 21.09 -28.26
N TYR A 387 -18.59 20.84 -27.14
CA TYR A 387 -17.24 20.26 -27.13
C TYR A 387 -17.25 18.74 -26.96
N LEU A 388 -18.39 18.17 -26.54
CA LEU A 388 -18.59 16.73 -26.42
C LEU A 388 -20.03 16.36 -26.80
N GLN A 389 -20.16 15.32 -27.62
CA GLN A 389 -21.44 14.72 -27.95
C GLN A 389 -21.40 13.22 -27.67
N SER A 390 -22.53 12.69 -27.18
CA SER A 390 -22.66 11.29 -26.80
C SER A 390 -24.10 10.82 -26.98
N SER A 391 -24.32 9.57 -27.38
CA SER A 391 -25.67 9.01 -27.43
C SER A 391 -26.25 8.87 -26.02
N TYR A 392 -27.56 9.05 -25.87
CA TYR A 392 -28.22 8.59 -24.65
C TYR A 392 -28.42 7.08 -24.69
N VAL A 393 -28.34 6.45 -23.52
CA VAL A 393 -28.43 4.99 -23.35
C VAL A 393 -29.29 4.62 -22.16
N LEU A 394 -29.93 3.46 -22.29
CA LEU A 394 -30.65 2.78 -21.23
C LEU A 394 -29.70 1.89 -20.44
N LEU A 395 -29.61 2.14 -19.15
CA LEU A 395 -28.97 1.27 -18.17
C LEU A 395 -30.01 0.34 -17.54
N THR A 396 -29.64 -0.93 -17.38
CA THR A 396 -30.42 -1.91 -16.61
C THR A 396 -29.53 -2.76 -15.72
N CYS A 397 -30.12 -3.53 -14.81
CA CYS A 397 -29.39 -4.50 -14.01
C CYS A 397 -28.82 -5.63 -14.87
N LYS A 398 -27.61 -6.09 -14.54
CA LYS A 398 -26.89 -7.19 -15.21
C LYS A 398 -27.40 -8.55 -14.71
N VAL A 399 -28.68 -8.84 -14.94
CA VAL A 399 -29.35 -10.08 -14.54
C VAL A 399 -30.15 -10.68 -15.69
N PRO A 400 -30.34 -12.01 -15.74
CA PRO A 400 -31.22 -12.63 -16.73
C PRO A 400 -32.65 -12.05 -16.65
N GLY A 401 -33.23 -11.69 -17.80
CA GLY A 401 -34.58 -11.12 -17.87
C GLY A 401 -34.68 -9.62 -17.59
N ALA A 402 -33.56 -8.92 -17.42
CA ALA A 402 -33.55 -7.46 -17.38
C ALA A 402 -34.06 -6.87 -18.72
N PRO A 403 -34.76 -5.73 -18.71
CA PRO A 403 -35.26 -5.09 -19.93
C PRO A 403 -34.13 -4.78 -20.92
N SER A 404 -34.29 -5.17 -22.18
CA SER A 404 -33.31 -4.85 -23.23
C SER A 404 -33.66 -3.60 -24.03
N SER A 405 -34.90 -3.11 -23.91
CA SER A 405 -35.40 -1.95 -24.65
C SER A 405 -36.39 -1.12 -23.83
N LEU A 406 -36.70 0.09 -24.30
CA LEU A 406 -37.67 0.99 -23.66
C LEU A 406 -39.10 0.43 -23.70
N GLU A 407 -39.45 -0.33 -24.74
CA GLU A 407 -40.78 -0.95 -24.87
C GLU A 407 -41.04 -1.97 -23.74
N GLN A 408 -39.99 -2.67 -23.29
CA GLN A 408 -40.08 -3.63 -22.18
C GLN A 408 -40.15 -2.96 -20.79
N LEU A 409 -40.03 -1.64 -20.73
CA LEU A 409 -40.23 -0.84 -19.52
C LEU A 409 -41.66 -0.31 -19.38
N ALA A 410 -42.60 -0.68 -20.26
CA ALA A 410 -44.01 -0.34 -20.11
C ALA A 410 -44.54 -0.80 -18.73
N GLY A 411 -45.13 0.13 -17.97
CA GLY A 411 -45.61 -0.10 -16.60
C GLY A 411 -44.53 -0.14 -15.52
N LYS A 412 -43.26 0.02 -15.88
CA LYS A 412 -42.10 -0.03 -14.97
C LYS A 412 -41.60 1.37 -14.61
N LYS A 413 -40.71 1.45 -13.62
CA LYS A 413 -40.10 2.72 -13.17
C LYS A 413 -38.76 2.94 -13.85
N MET A 414 -38.52 4.15 -14.32
CA MET A 414 -37.23 4.53 -14.91
C MET A 414 -36.70 5.81 -14.29
N ALA A 415 -35.45 5.79 -13.80
CA ALA A 415 -34.80 6.97 -13.28
C ALA A 415 -34.31 7.88 -14.41
N VAL A 416 -34.61 9.17 -14.30
CA VAL A 416 -34.12 10.23 -15.20
C VAL A 416 -33.66 11.40 -14.34
N THR A 417 -32.50 11.97 -14.67
CA THR A 417 -31.98 13.15 -13.97
C THR A 417 -32.88 14.36 -14.17
N GLU A 418 -33.03 15.17 -13.13
CA GLU A 418 -33.77 16.43 -13.16
C GLU A 418 -33.24 17.37 -14.26
N GLY A 419 -34.17 17.97 -15.02
CA GLY A 419 -33.81 18.84 -16.15
C GLY A 419 -33.13 18.13 -17.33
N SER A 420 -33.26 16.80 -17.43
CA SER A 420 -32.80 16.05 -18.59
C SER A 420 -33.57 16.45 -19.86
N PRO A 421 -32.88 16.72 -21.00
CA PRO A 421 -33.53 17.02 -22.28
C PRO A 421 -34.45 15.90 -22.80
N LEU A 422 -34.30 14.67 -22.28
CA LEU A 422 -35.07 13.51 -22.73
C LEU A 422 -36.45 13.39 -22.08
N VAL A 423 -36.76 14.15 -21.02
CA VAL A 423 -38.02 13.99 -20.28
C VAL A 423 -39.24 14.14 -21.19
N ASP A 424 -39.26 15.16 -22.05
CA ASP A 424 -40.38 15.41 -22.96
C ASP A 424 -40.52 14.33 -24.04
N TYR A 425 -39.39 13.88 -24.58
CA TYR A 425 -39.34 12.77 -25.55
C TYR A 425 -39.90 11.48 -24.92
N LEU A 426 -39.44 11.12 -23.72
CA LEU A 426 -39.86 9.90 -23.03
C LEU A 426 -41.33 9.93 -22.65
N ARG A 427 -41.85 11.08 -22.18
CA ARG A 427 -43.28 11.23 -21.87
C ARG A 427 -44.17 11.12 -23.11
N ARG A 428 -43.69 11.60 -24.26
CA ARG A 428 -44.46 11.59 -25.51
C ARG A 428 -44.46 10.21 -26.18
N GLU A 429 -43.29 9.60 -26.34
CA GLU A 429 -43.15 8.33 -27.07
C GLU A 429 -43.39 7.10 -26.19
N PHE A 430 -43.11 7.18 -24.88
CA PHE A 430 -43.24 6.06 -23.94
C PHE A 430 -44.06 6.44 -22.69
N PRO A 431 -45.33 6.86 -22.84
CA PRO A 431 -46.15 7.38 -21.74
C PRO A 431 -46.46 6.34 -20.65
N GLN A 432 -46.29 5.05 -20.94
CA GLN A 432 -46.50 3.95 -19.99
C GLN A 432 -45.33 3.75 -19.02
N ILE A 433 -44.19 4.42 -19.23
CA ILE A 433 -43.04 4.35 -18.31
C ILE A 433 -43.21 5.38 -17.20
N THR A 434 -43.12 4.95 -15.95
CA THR A 434 -43.15 5.87 -14.81
C THR A 434 -41.77 6.50 -14.60
N LEU A 435 -41.61 7.75 -14.99
CA LEU A 435 -40.35 8.49 -14.80
C LEU A 435 -40.17 8.91 -13.34
N VAL A 436 -39.06 8.50 -12.73
CA VAL A 436 -38.65 8.89 -11.38
C VAL A 436 -37.50 9.88 -11.49
N GLN A 437 -37.69 11.09 -10.96
CA GLN A 437 -36.67 12.14 -11.01
C GLN A 437 -35.56 11.85 -10.00
N ALA A 438 -34.31 11.91 -10.45
CA ALA A 438 -33.12 11.82 -9.61
C ALA A 438 -32.37 13.16 -9.61
N ALA A 439 -31.72 13.48 -8.49
CA ALA A 439 -30.98 14.73 -8.33
C ALA A 439 -29.80 14.85 -9.29
N ASP A 440 -29.13 13.73 -9.60
CA ASP A 440 -27.98 13.67 -10.50
C ASP A 440 -27.89 12.30 -11.19
N THR A 441 -26.98 12.18 -12.18
CA THR A 441 -26.78 10.96 -12.99
C THR A 441 -26.23 9.78 -12.17
N PHE A 442 -25.44 10.06 -11.13
CA PHE A 442 -24.92 9.04 -10.21
C PHE A 442 -26.07 8.45 -9.39
N LYS A 443 -26.92 9.29 -8.81
CA LYS A 443 -28.09 8.89 -8.02
C LYS A 443 -29.08 8.09 -8.85
N ALA A 444 -29.33 8.49 -10.10
CA ALA A 444 -30.16 7.71 -11.02
C ALA A 444 -29.63 6.28 -11.22
N SER A 445 -28.31 6.13 -11.36
CA SER A 445 -27.64 4.83 -11.52
C SER A 445 -27.62 4.04 -10.20
N GLU A 446 -27.45 4.72 -9.07
CA GLU A 446 -27.52 4.11 -7.73
C GLU A 446 -28.91 3.54 -7.44
N MET A 447 -29.99 4.28 -7.75
CA MET A 447 -31.37 3.82 -7.59
C MET A 447 -31.63 2.53 -8.38
N LEU A 448 -31.09 2.43 -9.59
CA LEU A 448 -31.15 1.22 -10.40
C LEU A 448 -30.35 0.07 -9.76
N ALA A 449 -29.12 0.32 -9.33
CA ALA A 449 -28.27 -0.69 -8.68
C ALA A 449 -28.84 -1.20 -7.35
N GLN A 450 -29.71 -0.42 -6.70
CA GLN A 450 -30.45 -0.78 -5.48
C GLN A 450 -31.81 -1.43 -5.78
N GLY A 451 -32.22 -1.55 -7.05
CA GLY A 451 -33.50 -2.14 -7.45
C GLY A 451 -34.73 -1.26 -7.17
N GLN A 452 -34.55 0.05 -6.98
CA GLN A 452 -35.65 0.99 -6.77
C GLN A 452 -36.39 1.36 -8.07
N VAL A 453 -35.69 1.22 -9.19
CA VAL A 453 -36.17 1.44 -10.55
C VAL A 453 -35.70 0.29 -11.46
N ASP A 454 -36.38 0.10 -12.58
CA ASP A 454 -36.12 -0.98 -13.54
C ASP A 454 -35.18 -0.56 -14.68
N GLY A 455 -34.99 0.76 -14.86
CA GLY A 455 -34.05 1.32 -15.82
C GLY A 455 -33.56 2.69 -15.38
N ALA A 456 -32.45 3.14 -15.95
CA ALA A 456 -31.95 4.51 -15.78
C ALA A 456 -31.43 5.07 -17.10
N VAL A 457 -31.60 6.37 -17.30
CA VAL A 457 -31.14 7.08 -18.51
C VAL A 457 -29.83 7.78 -18.23
N ASN A 458 -28.83 7.58 -19.08
CA ASN A 458 -27.56 8.30 -19.03
C ASN A 458 -27.03 8.60 -20.43
N SER A 459 -26.03 9.48 -20.53
CA SER A 459 -25.21 9.56 -21.75
C SER A 459 -24.23 8.39 -21.77
N LEU A 460 -23.86 7.90 -22.96
CA LEU A 460 -22.96 6.76 -23.12
C LEU A 460 -21.59 7.02 -22.46
N VAL A 461 -21.09 8.25 -22.54
CA VAL A 461 -19.83 8.64 -21.89
C VAL A 461 -19.89 8.55 -20.36
N VAL A 462 -20.99 8.99 -19.75
CA VAL A 462 -21.21 8.89 -18.29
C VAL A 462 -21.45 7.43 -17.88
N ALA A 463 -22.25 6.70 -18.67
CA ALA A 463 -22.53 5.29 -18.45
C ALA A 463 -21.25 4.44 -18.46
N ASN A 464 -20.40 4.59 -19.48
CA ASN A 464 -19.14 3.84 -19.56
C ASN A 464 -18.21 4.12 -18.37
N TYR A 465 -18.13 5.37 -17.91
CA TYR A 465 -17.36 5.72 -16.72
C TYR A 465 -17.93 5.08 -15.45
N PHE A 466 -19.24 5.12 -15.24
CA PHE A 466 -19.83 4.45 -14.08
C PHE A 466 -19.64 2.94 -14.14
N LEU A 467 -19.78 2.32 -15.31
CA LEU A 467 -19.58 0.87 -15.49
C LEU A 467 -18.12 0.42 -15.40
N SER A 468 -17.15 1.33 -15.53
CA SER A 468 -15.74 1.02 -15.22
C SER A 468 -15.47 1.07 -13.71
N SER A 469 -16.33 1.71 -12.92
CA SER A 469 -16.21 1.76 -11.46
C SER A 469 -16.61 0.43 -10.80
N GLN A 470 -15.88 0.04 -9.75
CA GLN A 470 -16.15 -1.20 -9.01
C GLN A 470 -17.55 -1.24 -8.37
N PHE A 471 -18.20 -0.08 -8.18
CA PHE A 471 -19.54 0.00 -7.60
C PHE A 471 -20.64 -0.49 -8.56
N PHE A 472 -20.51 -0.22 -9.86
CA PHE A 472 -21.53 -0.56 -10.86
C PHE A 472 -21.13 -1.68 -11.83
N HIS A 473 -19.83 -1.95 -12.01
CA HIS A 473 -19.29 -2.87 -13.03
C HIS A 473 -19.99 -4.24 -13.09
N ASP A 474 -20.22 -4.86 -11.94
CA ASP A 474 -20.83 -6.20 -11.86
C ASP A 474 -22.36 -6.17 -11.74
N ARG A 475 -22.96 -4.99 -11.59
CA ARG A 475 -24.38 -4.84 -11.27
C ARG A 475 -25.22 -4.30 -12.40
N LEU A 476 -24.64 -3.42 -13.23
CA LEU A 476 -25.34 -2.70 -14.27
C LEU A 476 -24.77 -3.04 -15.65
N GLN A 477 -25.57 -2.81 -16.69
CA GLN A 477 -25.17 -2.95 -18.08
C GLN A 477 -25.88 -1.92 -18.96
N ILE A 478 -25.29 -1.63 -20.13
CA ILE A 478 -25.94 -0.85 -21.18
C ILE A 478 -26.81 -1.79 -22.00
N SER A 479 -28.12 -1.54 -22.05
CA SER A 479 -29.08 -2.36 -22.81
C SER A 479 -29.27 -1.88 -24.25
N SER A 480 -29.45 -0.57 -24.44
CA SER A 480 -29.78 0.02 -25.75
C SER A 480 -29.54 1.53 -25.77
N SER A 481 -29.50 2.12 -26.97
CA SER A 481 -29.51 3.58 -27.18
C SER A 481 -30.93 4.14 -27.14
N ILE A 482 -31.08 5.38 -26.69
CA ILE A 482 -32.38 6.07 -26.54
C ILE A 482 -32.50 7.18 -27.57
N GLY A 483 -33.48 7.05 -28.48
CA GLY A 483 -33.82 8.07 -29.45
C GLY A 483 -32.68 8.44 -30.42
N THR A 484 -32.87 9.53 -31.17
CA THR A 484 -31.88 10.08 -32.11
C THR A 484 -31.20 11.33 -31.58
N GLN A 485 -31.72 11.92 -30.50
CA GLN A 485 -31.14 13.10 -29.88
C GLN A 485 -29.84 12.74 -29.15
N LEU A 486 -28.79 13.50 -29.41
CA LEU A 486 -27.49 13.32 -28.73
C LEU A 486 -27.43 14.18 -27.47
N ALA A 487 -26.84 13.62 -26.41
CA ALA A 487 -26.37 14.39 -25.27
C ALA A 487 -25.22 15.28 -25.75
N SER A 488 -25.48 16.58 -25.86
CA SER A 488 -24.46 17.58 -26.21
C SER A 488 -24.07 18.33 -24.95
N PHE A 489 -22.78 18.50 -24.72
CA PHE A 489 -22.23 19.22 -23.57
C PHE A 489 -21.50 20.46 -24.07
N SER A 490 -21.85 21.60 -23.51
CA SER A 490 -21.34 22.92 -23.90
C SER A 490 -21.01 23.73 -22.65
N LEU A 491 -20.16 24.74 -22.81
CA LEU A 491 -20.01 25.81 -21.82
C LEU A 491 -21.24 26.70 -21.92
N ALA A 492 -21.64 27.33 -20.83
CA ALA A 492 -22.69 28.34 -20.87
C ALA A 492 -22.32 29.59 -20.08
N THR A 493 -22.79 30.73 -20.56
CA THR A 493 -22.59 32.06 -19.95
C THR A 493 -23.94 32.78 -19.86
N SER A 494 -23.98 33.89 -19.14
CA SER A 494 -25.16 34.76 -19.11
C SER A 494 -25.48 35.27 -20.50
N ARG A 495 -26.78 35.45 -20.82
CA ARG A 495 -27.22 36.08 -22.09
C ARG A 495 -26.55 37.42 -22.35
N SER A 496 -26.23 38.16 -21.29
CA SER A 496 -25.58 39.48 -21.35
C SER A 496 -24.07 39.43 -21.57
N ALA A 497 -23.40 38.29 -21.32
CA ALA A 497 -21.95 38.14 -21.39
C ALA A 497 -21.48 37.83 -22.82
N THR A 498 -21.76 38.72 -23.77
CA THR A 498 -21.51 38.50 -25.21
C THR A 498 -20.02 38.36 -25.56
N GLU A 499 -19.16 39.16 -24.93
CA GLU A 499 -17.72 39.15 -25.13
C GLU A 499 -17.12 37.84 -24.65
N LEU A 500 -17.48 37.40 -23.43
CA LEU A 500 -17.02 36.14 -22.87
C LEU A 500 -17.48 34.95 -23.72
N ALA A 501 -18.75 34.92 -24.14
CA ALA A 501 -19.26 33.88 -25.02
C ALA A 501 -18.46 33.79 -26.34
N SER A 502 -18.17 34.93 -26.97
CA SER A 502 -17.36 35.01 -28.19
C SER A 502 -15.92 34.54 -27.97
N ILE A 503 -15.28 34.94 -26.86
CA ILE A 503 -13.93 34.49 -26.50
C ILE A 503 -13.88 32.97 -26.32
N LEU A 504 -14.85 32.39 -25.60
CA LEU A 504 -14.92 30.94 -25.39
C LEU A 504 -15.13 30.20 -26.70
N ASP A 505 -16.00 30.69 -27.59
CA ASP A 505 -16.22 30.08 -28.90
C ASP A 505 -14.97 30.14 -29.80
N LYS A 506 -14.25 31.27 -29.79
CA LYS A 506 -12.96 31.39 -30.49
C LYS A 506 -11.92 30.45 -29.89
N ALA A 507 -11.85 30.33 -28.57
CA ALA A 507 -10.94 29.41 -27.90
C ALA A 507 -11.25 27.96 -28.29
N LEU A 508 -12.52 27.54 -28.27
CA LEU A 508 -12.94 26.22 -28.73
C LEU A 508 -12.65 25.98 -30.21
N LEU A 509 -12.80 27.00 -31.06
CA LEU A 509 -12.44 26.94 -32.49
C LEU A 509 -10.95 26.74 -32.73
N SER A 510 -10.10 27.25 -31.83
CA SER A 510 -8.65 27.08 -31.91
C SER A 510 -8.16 25.70 -31.46
N ILE A 511 -9.04 24.91 -30.82
CA ILE A 511 -8.74 23.54 -30.40
C ILE A 511 -9.13 22.60 -31.53
N ALA A 512 -8.15 21.89 -32.09
CA ALA A 512 -8.39 21.02 -33.23
C ALA A 512 -9.26 19.80 -32.84
N PRO A 513 -10.05 19.23 -33.77
CA PRO A 513 -10.90 18.07 -33.47
C PRO A 513 -10.14 16.84 -32.96
N ASP A 514 -8.88 16.65 -33.38
CA ASP A 514 -8.01 15.58 -32.89
C ASP A 514 -7.55 15.82 -31.44
N GLU A 515 -7.23 17.06 -31.06
CA GLU A 515 -6.99 17.46 -29.66
C GLU A 515 -8.17 17.09 -28.74
N LEU A 516 -9.40 17.46 -29.14
CA LEU A 516 -10.62 17.09 -28.42
C LEU A 516 -10.83 15.58 -28.38
N GLY A 517 -10.51 14.88 -29.47
CA GLY A 517 -10.57 13.42 -29.57
C GLY A 517 -9.64 12.72 -28.59
N VAL A 518 -8.41 13.22 -28.41
CA VAL A 518 -7.42 12.69 -27.46
C VAL A 518 -7.88 12.87 -26.02
N ILE A 519 -8.36 14.07 -25.65
CA ILE A 519 -8.94 14.32 -24.32
C ILE A 519 -10.05 13.30 -24.07
N ASN A 520 -11.01 13.19 -25.00
CA ASN A 520 -12.13 12.25 -24.85
C ASN A 520 -11.65 10.80 -24.71
N ASN A 521 -10.66 10.36 -25.51
CA ASN A 521 -10.13 9.01 -25.47
C ASN A 521 -9.39 8.69 -24.16
N ARG A 522 -8.66 9.65 -23.57
CA ARG A 522 -8.00 9.48 -22.26
C ARG A 522 -9.01 9.07 -21.18
N TRP A 523 -10.21 9.62 -21.25
CA TRP A 523 -11.29 9.35 -20.31
C TRP A 523 -12.11 8.08 -20.66
N ARG A 524 -11.99 7.54 -21.89
CA ARG A 524 -12.59 6.25 -22.30
C ARG A 524 -11.77 5.07 -21.76
N GLY A 525 -11.98 4.75 -20.49
CA GLY A 525 -11.24 3.68 -19.80
C GLY A 525 -10.47 4.17 -18.59
N TYR A 526 -10.60 5.45 -18.23
CA TYR A 526 -10.15 5.93 -16.93
C TYR A 526 -10.83 5.11 -15.84
N THR A 527 -10.04 4.29 -15.17
CA THR A 527 -10.33 3.79 -13.84
C THR A 527 -9.60 4.74 -12.90
N ALA A 528 -10.32 5.38 -11.98
CA ALA A 528 -9.65 6.12 -10.92
C ALA A 528 -8.67 5.13 -10.28
N ALA A 529 -7.36 5.41 -10.39
CA ALA A 529 -6.34 4.58 -9.78
C ALA A 529 -6.78 4.34 -8.35
N SER A 530 -7.01 3.08 -8.01
CA SER A 530 -7.51 2.70 -6.71
C SER A 530 -6.38 2.83 -5.69
N ASP A 531 -5.95 4.05 -5.40
CA ASP A 531 -5.16 4.37 -4.19
C ASP A 531 -5.94 4.02 -2.90
N SER A 532 -7.17 3.51 -3.05
CA SER A 532 -7.97 2.80 -2.06
C SER A 532 -7.53 1.34 -1.78
N TYR A 533 -6.31 0.90 -2.10
CA TYR A 533 -5.81 -0.37 -1.55
C TYR A 533 -5.81 -0.33 -0.01
N TRP A 534 -5.32 0.75 0.59
CA TRP A 534 -5.31 0.90 2.05
C TRP A 534 -6.73 1.00 2.62
N ARG A 535 -7.57 1.87 2.05
CA ARG A 535 -8.96 2.08 2.54
C ARG A 535 -9.83 0.82 2.41
N ASN A 536 -9.68 0.04 1.34
CA ASN A 536 -10.53 -1.15 1.15
C ASN A 536 -10.05 -2.34 2.01
N TYR A 537 -8.74 -2.49 2.22
CA TYR A 537 -8.19 -3.65 2.92
C TYR A 537 -7.79 -3.38 4.38
N HIS A 538 -7.84 -2.15 4.90
CA HIS A 538 -7.47 -1.89 6.31
C HIS A 538 -8.22 -2.77 7.30
N ARG A 539 -9.53 -3.01 7.11
CA ARG A 539 -10.30 -3.91 7.99
C ARG A 539 -9.81 -5.35 7.89
N LEU A 540 -9.54 -5.85 6.68
CA LEU A 540 -9.04 -7.20 6.46
C LEU A 540 -7.62 -7.37 7.06
N ILE A 541 -6.76 -6.38 6.89
CA ILE A 541 -5.42 -6.34 7.48
C ILE A 541 -5.51 -6.36 9.01
N ILE A 542 -6.38 -5.52 9.60
CA ILE A 542 -6.61 -5.52 11.05
C ILE A 542 -7.16 -6.86 11.52
N GLN A 543 -8.07 -7.50 10.77
CA GLN A 543 -8.58 -8.84 11.09
C GLN A 543 -7.49 -9.90 11.04
N ILE A 544 -6.63 -9.90 10.01
CA ILE A 544 -5.51 -10.83 9.88
C ILE A 544 -4.51 -10.62 11.02
N ILE A 545 -4.14 -9.37 11.33
CA ILE A 545 -3.24 -9.04 12.44
C ILE A 545 -3.85 -9.47 13.77
N SER A 546 -5.15 -9.24 13.98
CA SER A 546 -5.84 -9.65 15.20
C SER A 546 -5.91 -11.17 15.34
N ALA A 547 -6.19 -11.89 14.25
CA ALA A 547 -6.20 -13.35 14.24
C ALA A 547 -4.81 -13.94 14.48
N ALA A 548 -3.77 -13.39 13.84
CA ALA A 548 -2.38 -13.77 14.06
C ALA A 548 -1.94 -13.48 15.51
N GLY A 549 -2.30 -12.31 16.04
CA GLY A 549 -2.05 -11.95 17.44
C GLY A 549 -2.75 -12.88 18.42
N LEU A 550 -4.01 -13.26 18.16
CA LEU A 550 -4.73 -14.23 18.98
C LEU A 550 -4.08 -15.62 18.93
N LEU A 551 -3.67 -16.09 17.76
CA LEU A 551 -2.93 -17.35 17.61
C LEU A 551 -1.58 -17.33 18.34
N LEU A 552 -0.88 -16.19 18.31
CA LEU A 552 0.37 -16.04 19.03
C LEU A 552 0.15 -16.07 20.55
N LEU A 553 -0.88 -15.37 21.04
CA LEU A 553 -1.23 -15.37 22.47
C LEU A 553 -1.67 -16.75 22.96
N THR A 554 -2.48 -17.48 22.19
CA THR A 554 -2.87 -18.85 22.55
C THR A 554 -1.68 -19.80 22.54
N SER A 555 -0.77 -19.68 21.56
CA SER A 555 0.48 -20.45 21.51
C SER A 555 1.38 -20.16 22.72
N LEU A 556 1.54 -18.90 23.11
CA LEU A 556 2.33 -18.51 24.30
C LEU A 556 1.68 -19.00 25.60
N ALA A 557 0.36 -18.86 25.73
CA ALA A 557 -0.38 -19.37 26.89
C ALA A 557 -0.27 -20.90 26.99
N TRP A 558 -0.39 -21.61 25.86
CA TRP A 558 -0.19 -23.06 25.78
C TRP A 558 1.23 -23.46 26.17
N ASN A 559 2.25 -22.75 25.69
CA ASN A 559 3.65 -22.98 26.07
C ASN A 559 3.85 -22.81 27.58
N GLY A 560 3.29 -21.75 28.17
CA GLY A 560 3.32 -21.51 29.61
C GLY A 560 2.59 -22.59 30.42
N TYR A 561 1.41 -23.00 29.98
CA TYR A 561 0.63 -24.08 30.58
C TYR A 561 1.39 -25.41 30.56
N MET A 562 1.93 -25.79 29.40
CA MET A 562 2.71 -27.02 29.24
C MET A 562 3.96 -27.04 30.13
N ARG A 563 4.69 -25.91 30.23
CA ARG A 563 5.84 -25.81 31.15
C ARG A 563 5.44 -26.00 32.61
N ARG A 564 4.29 -25.48 33.03
CA ARG A 564 3.77 -25.71 34.39
C ARG A 564 3.39 -27.16 34.61
N GLN A 565 2.69 -27.77 33.66
CA GLN A 565 2.25 -29.16 33.76
C GLN A 565 3.43 -30.14 33.86
N ILE A 566 4.49 -29.92 33.06
CA ILE A 566 5.72 -30.74 33.13
C ILE A 566 6.37 -30.64 34.51
N LYS A 567 6.48 -29.43 35.08
CA LYS A 567 7.04 -29.25 36.44
C LYS A 567 6.24 -29.98 37.51
N HIS A 568 4.91 -29.90 37.47
CA HIS A 568 4.06 -30.60 38.43
C HIS A 568 4.22 -32.13 38.34
N ARG A 569 4.27 -32.67 37.13
CA ARG A 569 4.49 -34.11 36.93
C ARG A 569 5.83 -34.57 37.51
N GLN A 570 6.90 -33.83 37.25
CA GLN A 570 8.24 -34.17 37.75
C GLN A 570 8.32 -34.12 39.29
N MET A 571 7.59 -33.22 39.94
CA MET A 571 7.52 -33.16 41.40
C MET A 571 6.79 -34.38 41.99
N ALA A 572 5.69 -34.82 41.37
CA ALA A 572 4.94 -36.00 41.81
C ALA A 572 5.74 -37.31 41.61
N GLU A 573 6.42 -37.46 40.48
CA GLU A 573 7.27 -38.63 40.20
C GLU A 573 8.43 -38.75 41.20
N ARG A 574 9.08 -37.62 41.56
CA ARG A 574 10.14 -37.63 42.59
C ARG A 574 9.61 -38.02 43.97
N ALA A 575 8.48 -37.44 44.40
CA ALA A 575 7.90 -37.75 45.70
C ALA A 575 7.52 -39.24 45.85
N LEU A 576 7.02 -39.86 44.78
CA LEU A 576 6.71 -41.30 44.74
C LEU A 576 7.97 -42.17 44.83
N SER A 577 9.03 -41.80 44.09
CA SER A 577 10.30 -42.53 44.13
C SER A 577 10.93 -42.52 45.53
N ASP A 578 10.91 -41.36 46.20
CA ASP A 578 11.48 -41.21 47.54
C ASP A 578 10.72 -42.05 48.58
N GLN A 579 9.39 -42.16 48.46
CA GLN A 579 8.58 -43.01 49.33
C GLN A 579 8.86 -44.51 49.14
N TYR A 580 9.10 -44.95 47.91
CA TYR A 580 9.37 -46.36 47.61
C TYR A 580 10.69 -46.85 48.24
N GLU A 581 11.76 -46.07 48.10
CA GLU A 581 13.07 -46.40 48.68
C GLU A 581 13.03 -46.41 50.21
N PHE A 582 12.34 -45.44 50.83
CA PHE A 582 12.17 -45.42 52.29
C PHE A 582 11.46 -46.67 52.82
N MET A 583 10.37 -47.10 52.16
CA MET A 583 9.63 -48.31 52.55
C MET A 583 10.47 -49.59 52.43
N ARG A 584 11.31 -49.69 51.39
CA ARG A 584 12.19 -50.85 51.19
C ARG A 584 13.25 -50.96 52.28
N ALA A 585 13.85 -49.83 52.67
CA ALA A 585 14.85 -49.78 53.75
C ALA A 585 14.26 -50.24 55.09
N LEU A 586 13.09 -49.74 55.48
CA LEU A 586 12.41 -50.10 56.74
C LEU A 586 12.18 -51.61 56.89
N VAL A 587 11.72 -52.27 55.83
CA VAL A 587 11.40 -53.71 55.87
C VAL A 587 12.68 -54.56 55.93
N ASN A 588 13.72 -54.18 55.18
CA ASN A 588 14.98 -54.93 55.12
C ASN A 588 15.84 -54.81 56.38
N GLU A 589 15.84 -53.65 57.04
CA GLU A 589 16.62 -53.44 58.27
C GLU A 589 15.97 -54.06 59.53
N THR A 590 14.77 -54.65 59.42
CA THR A 590 14.12 -55.33 60.55
C THR A 590 14.80 -56.68 60.82
N PRO A 591 15.27 -56.98 62.06
CA PRO A 591 16.07 -58.16 62.35
C PRO A 591 15.28 -59.49 62.32
N HIS A 592 13.94 -59.42 62.26
CA HIS A 592 13.08 -60.60 62.24
C HIS A 592 12.66 -60.95 60.80
N PRO A 593 12.53 -62.24 60.45
CA PRO A 593 12.00 -62.66 59.16
C PRO A 593 10.60 -62.10 58.91
N ILE A 594 10.45 -61.31 57.87
CA ILE A 594 9.17 -60.79 57.37
C ILE A 594 9.04 -61.20 55.91
N TYR A 595 7.87 -61.74 55.58
CA TYR A 595 7.58 -62.21 54.24
C TYR A 595 6.14 -61.92 53.86
N VAL A 596 5.93 -61.76 52.56
CA VAL A 596 4.62 -61.52 51.96
C VAL A 596 4.35 -62.65 50.99
N ARG A 597 3.20 -63.30 51.13
CA ARG A 597 2.72 -64.34 50.20
C ARG A 597 1.43 -63.87 49.55
N ASP A 598 1.18 -64.28 48.32
CA ASP A 598 -0.08 -64.01 47.62
C ASP A 598 -1.23 -64.90 48.10
N ARG A 599 -2.41 -64.76 47.47
CA ARG A 599 -3.61 -65.55 47.77
C ARG A 599 -3.44 -67.07 47.60
N ASN A 600 -2.46 -67.50 46.80
CA ASN A 600 -2.15 -68.92 46.57
C ASN A 600 -1.05 -69.42 47.52
N GLY A 601 -0.57 -68.58 48.43
CA GLY A 601 0.52 -68.91 49.36
C GLY A 601 1.92 -68.87 48.73
N LEU A 602 2.08 -68.33 47.52
CA LEU A 602 3.37 -68.16 46.87
C LEU A 602 4.08 -66.93 47.40
N LEU A 603 5.40 -67.02 47.64
CA LEU A 603 6.18 -65.93 48.21
C LEU A 603 6.34 -64.78 47.21
N GLN A 604 5.79 -63.60 47.51
CA GLN A 604 5.87 -62.40 46.66
C GLN A 604 7.11 -61.55 46.99
N THR A 605 7.38 -61.35 48.28
CA THR A 605 8.58 -60.65 48.74
C THR A 605 8.95 -61.10 50.15
N CYS A 606 10.21 -60.89 50.54
CA CYS A 606 10.69 -61.13 51.89
C CYS A 606 11.85 -60.18 52.19
N ASN A 607 12.02 -59.87 53.48
CA ASN A 607 13.15 -59.08 53.94
C ASN A 607 14.43 -59.91 53.97
N ASP A 608 15.57 -59.23 54.09
CA ASP A 608 16.88 -59.90 54.07
C ASP A 608 17.07 -60.85 55.27
N SER A 609 16.46 -60.58 56.43
CA SER A 609 16.48 -61.49 57.59
C SER A 609 15.85 -62.86 57.28
N TYR A 610 14.72 -62.91 56.55
CA TYR A 610 14.12 -64.19 56.11
C TYR A 610 15.10 -65.02 55.29
N LEU A 611 15.82 -64.39 54.35
CA LEU A 611 16.78 -65.08 53.50
C LEU A 611 17.97 -65.62 54.30
N GLN A 612 18.46 -64.84 55.27
CA GLN A 612 19.57 -65.21 56.14
C GLN A 612 19.23 -66.40 57.04
N VAL A 613 18.08 -66.36 57.71
CA VAL A 613 17.68 -67.40 58.68
C VAL A 613 17.46 -68.77 58.01
N PHE A 614 16.93 -68.77 56.80
CA PHE A 614 16.70 -69.99 56.04
C PHE A 614 17.88 -70.40 55.13
N GLY A 615 18.93 -69.57 55.03
CA GLY A 615 20.12 -69.84 54.24
C GLY A 615 19.88 -69.92 52.73
N VAL A 616 18.95 -69.12 52.18
CA VAL A 616 18.49 -69.19 50.78
C VAL A 616 18.65 -67.87 50.03
N ARG A 617 18.81 -67.93 48.70
CA ARG A 617 18.82 -66.71 47.86
C ARG A 617 17.41 -66.28 47.47
N ARG A 618 17.16 -64.97 47.34
CA ARG A 618 15.84 -64.40 47.02
C ARG A 618 15.21 -65.05 45.78
N GLU A 619 15.96 -65.19 44.70
CA GLU A 619 15.53 -65.79 43.43
C GLU A 619 15.09 -67.26 43.56
N GLU A 620 15.58 -67.98 44.57
CA GLU A 620 15.27 -69.40 44.78
C GLU A 620 13.94 -69.62 45.49
N VAL A 621 13.42 -68.61 46.18
CA VAL A 621 12.22 -68.74 47.04
C VAL A 621 11.05 -67.88 46.59
N ILE A 622 11.28 -66.77 45.89
CA ILE A 622 10.21 -65.92 45.33
C ILE A 622 9.41 -66.73 44.29
N GLY A 623 8.09 -66.60 44.34
CA GLY A 623 7.13 -67.34 43.51
C GLY A 623 6.86 -68.76 43.96
N LYS A 624 7.48 -69.25 45.04
CA LYS A 624 7.32 -70.65 45.50
C LYS A 624 6.47 -70.76 46.78
N SER A 625 5.73 -71.86 46.88
CA SER A 625 5.00 -72.24 48.10
C SER A 625 5.95 -72.77 49.17
N VAL A 626 5.60 -72.63 50.45
CA VAL A 626 6.36 -73.22 51.57
C VAL A 626 6.54 -74.73 51.45
N MET A 627 5.65 -75.42 50.72
CA MET A 627 5.78 -76.86 50.42
C MET A 627 6.82 -77.18 49.36
N GLN A 628 7.08 -76.25 48.43
CA GLN A 628 8.08 -76.41 47.36
C GLN A 628 9.49 -76.02 47.83
N ILE A 629 9.55 -75.39 48.99
CA ILE A 629 10.76 -74.86 49.58
C ILE A 629 11.17 -75.85 50.69
N ASN A 630 12.29 -76.55 50.53
CA ASN A 630 12.76 -77.59 51.45
C ASN A 630 13.37 -77.00 52.74
N LEU A 631 12.60 -76.18 53.47
CA LEU A 631 13.06 -75.42 54.64
C LEU A 631 12.56 -75.96 55.99
N ALA A 632 11.60 -76.87 56.00
CA ALA A 632 11.08 -77.51 57.20
C ALA A 632 10.56 -78.92 56.89
N ASP A 633 10.34 -79.73 57.92
CA ASP A 633 9.71 -81.05 57.81
C ASP A 633 8.40 -80.99 57.01
N ALA A 634 8.14 -81.97 56.14
CA ALA A 634 7.04 -81.95 55.18
C ALA A 634 5.67 -81.81 55.85
N ALA A 635 5.51 -82.39 57.06
CA ALA A 635 4.31 -82.23 57.86
C ALA A 635 4.12 -80.78 58.35
N GLN A 636 5.18 -80.10 58.79
CA GLN A 636 5.14 -78.69 59.23
C GLN A 636 4.89 -77.74 58.06
N ALA A 637 5.53 -77.98 56.91
CA ALA A 637 5.32 -77.18 55.69
C ALA A 637 3.87 -77.25 55.21
N ASN A 638 3.26 -78.44 55.24
CA ASN A 638 1.84 -78.64 54.94
C ASN A 638 0.94 -77.86 55.91
N GLN A 639 1.22 -77.93 57.21
CA GLN A 639 0.44 -77.18 58.21
C GLN A 639 0.55 -75.67 57.99
N TYR A 640 1.75 -75.16 57.70
CA TYR A 640 1.96 -73.73 57.47
C TYR A 640 1.26 -73.27 56.19
N HIS A 641 1.29 -74.07 55.13
CA HIS A 641 0.57 -73.76 53.90
C HIS A 641 -0.95 -73.73 54.14
N ALA A 642 -1.49 -74.69 54.87
CA ALA A 642 -2.91 -74.72 55.23
C ALA A 642 -3.31 -73.50 56.08
N ASP A 643 -2.48 -73.12 57.05
CA ASP A 643 -2.67 -71.91 57.86
C ASP A 643 -2.66 -70.64 57.00
N TYR A 644 -1.74 -70.52 56.03
CA TYR A 644 -1.70 -69.38 55.10
C TYR A 644 -2.98 -69.26 54.29
N LEU A 645 -3.44 -70.37 53.69
CA LEU A 645 -4.68 -70.39 52.91
C LEU A 645 -5.90 -70.10 53.79
N ARG A 646 -5.90 -70.56 55.04
CA ARG A 646 -6.96 -70.25 56.02
C ARG A 646 -7.05 -68.76 56.30
N VAL A 647 -5.91 -68.09 56.57
CA VAL A 647 -5.89 -66.63 56.80
C VAL A 647 -6.34 -65.85 55.57
N VAL A 648 -5.95 -66.30 54.36
CA VAL A 648 -6.42 -65.67 53.11
C VAL A 648 -7.94 -65.84 52.95
N ALA A 649 -8.48 -67.02 53.23
CA ALA A 649 -9.89 -67.36 53.03
C ALA A 649 -10.81 -66.69 54.08
N GLU A 650 -10.44 -66.75 55.35
CA GLU A 650 -11.24 -66.21 56.46
C GLU A 650 -11.00 -64.70 56.64
N GLY A 651 -9.83 -64.20 56.23
CA GLY A 651 -9.45 -62.80 56.40
C GLY A 651 -9.19 -62.41 57.86
N THR A 652 -9.01 -63.38 58.76
CA THR A 652 -8.72 -63.21 60.18
C THR A 652 -7.23 -63.47 60.47
N PRO A 653 -6.55 -62.60 61.24
CA PRO A 653 -5.19 -62.84 61.69
C PRO A 653 -5.01 -64.18 62.41
N LEU A 654 -3.95 -64.90 62.08
CA LEU A 654 -3.56 -66.10 62.81
C LEU A 654 -2.23 -65.84 63.52
N ILE A 655 -2.26 -65.86 64.85
CA ILE A 655 -1.09 -65.66 65.67
C ILE A 655 -1.03 -66.79 66.69
N LEU A 656 0.08 -67.53 66.71
CA LEU A 656 0.29 -68.59 67.68
C LEU A 656 1.77 -68.88 67.91
N ASP A 657 2.03 -69.45 69.08
CA ASP A 657 3.30 -70.07 69.42
C ASP A 657 3.34 -71.46 68.82
N ARG A 658 4.35 -71.73 68.00
CA ARG A 658 4.55 -73.04 67.38
C ARG A 658 6.02 -73.41 67.37
N SER A 659 6.29 -74.71 67.35
CA SER A 659 7.64 -75.19 67.10
C SER A 659 7.99 -75.07 65.62
N LEU A 660 9.23 -74.71 65.34
CA LEU A 660 9.83 -74.64 64.02
C LEU A 660 11.15 -75.42 64.06
N GLN A 661 11.27 -76.42 63.19
CA GLN A 661 12.54 -77.10 62.98
C GLN A 661 13.23 -76.56 61.73
N ILE A 662 14.39 -75.92 61.92
CA ILE A 662 15.24 -75.40 60.86
C ILE A 662 16.68 -75.87 61.13
N HIS A 663 17.36 -76.37 60.10
CA HIS A 663 18.75 -76.83 60.16
C HIS A 663 19.06 -77.81 61.33
N GLY A 664 18.09 -78.65 61.71
CA GLY A 664 18.23 -79.62 62.80
C GLY A 664 18.06 -79.06 64.22
N GLN A 665 17.78 -77.76 64.38
CA GLN A 665 17.48 -77.11 65.65
C GLN A 665 15.98 -76.97 65.87
N HIS A 666 15.54 -77.09 67.12
CA HIS A 666 14.14 -76.95 67.52
C HIS A 666 13.93 -75.57 68.14
N LEU A 667 13.26 -74.67 67.41
CA LEU A 667 12.95 -73.32 67.87
C LEU A 667 11.48 -73.24 68.28
N THR A 668 11.18 -72.53 69.35
CA THR A 668 9.81 -72.11 69.67
C THR A 668 9.61 -70.70 69.14
N ILE A 669 8.78 -70.55 68.10
CA ILE A 669 8.55 -69.27 67.45
C ILE A 669 7.17 -68.70 67.79
N TYR A 670 7.12 -67.40 68.02
CA TYR A 670 5.91 -66.60 68.00
C TYR A 670 5.64 -66.19 66.55
N HIS A 671 4.68 -66.85 65.90
CA HIS A 671 4.39 -66.67 64.48
C HIS A 671 3.11 -65.86 64.28
N TRP A 672 3.19 -64.72 63.59
CA TRP A 672 2.02 -63.98 63.12
C TRP A 672 1.85 -64.11 61.60
N ILE A 673 0.61 -64.30 61.18
CA ILE A 673 0.18 -64.33 59.78
C ILE A 673 -1.02 -63.38 59.68
N LEU A 674 -0.83 -62.26 58.99
CA LEU A 674 -1.81 -61.19 58.87
C LEU A 674 -2.29 -61.08 57.42
N PRO A 675 -3.60 -61.00 57.13
CA PRO A 675 -4.07 -60.76 55.77
C PRO A 675 -3.80 -59.29 55.39
N TYR A 676 -3.19 -59.05 54.23
CA TYR A 676 -3.07 -57.69 53.69
C TYR A 676 -4.05 -57.49 52.53
N ARG A 677 -4.63 -56.29 52.48
CA ARG A 677 -5.73 -55.94 51.58
C ARG A 677 -5.29 -54.88 50.59
N ASP A 678 -5.90 -54.90 49.40
CA ASP A 678 -5.78 -53.79 48.46
C ASP A 678 -6.61 -52.57 48.91
N SER A 679 -6.56 -51.50 48.12
CA SER A 679 -7.34 -50.27 48.35
C SER A 679 -8.86 -50.46 48.33
N VAL A 680 -9.34 -51.61 47.85
CA VAL A 680 -10.77 -51.97 47.74
C VAL A 680 -11.19 -52.94 48.87
N GLY A 681 -10.27 -53.29 49.77
CA GLY A 681 -10.51 -54.12 50.95
C GLY A 681 -10.45 -55.63 50.70
N MET A 682 -10.10 -56.07 49.50
CA MET A 682 -9.96 -57.49 49.17
C MET A 682 -8.60 -58.03 49.64
N VAL A 683 -8.59 -59.21 50.27
CA VAL A 683 -7.35 -59.85 50.74
C VAL A 683 -6.52 -60.27 49.53
N GLN A 684 -5.37 -59.63 49.34
CA GLN A 684 -4.42 -59.91 48.25
C GLN A 684 -3.38 -60.97 48.64
N GLY A 685 -3.31 -61.30 49.92
CA GLY A 685 -2.41 -62.32 50.43
C GLY A 685 -2.17 -62.13 51.92
N ILE A 686 -1.03 -62.60 52.38
CA ILE A 686 -0.63 -62.52 53.79
C ILE A 686 0.72 -61.85 53.94
N ILE A 687 0.89 -61.13 55.06
CA ILE A 687 2.17 -60.70 55.58
C ILE A 687 2.40 -61.54 56.83
N GLY A 688 3.43 -62.37 56.77
CA GLY A 688 3.84 -63.23 57.87
C GLY A 688 5.20 -62.82 58.41
N GLY A 689 5.43 -63.11 59.67
CA GLY A 689 6.72 -62.98 60.29
C GLY A 689 6.76 -63.72 61.60
N TRP A 690 7.96 -63.98 62.10
CA TRP A 690 8.10 -64.71 63.34
C TRP A 690 9.31 -64.23 64.15
N ILE A 691 9.22 -64.45 65.46
CA ILE A 691 10.29 -64.16 66.42
C ILE A 691 10.57 -65.44 67.19
N ASP A 692 11.85 -65.76 67.37
CA ASP A 692 12.26 -66.84 68.26
C ASP A 692 12.04 -66.44 69.72
N ILE A 693 11.23 -67.22 70.43
CA ILE A 693 10.91 -67.02 71.85
C ILE A 693 11.42 -68.18 72.71
N SER A 694 12.32 -69.03 72.20
CA SER A 694 12.84 -70.19 72.92
C SER A 694 13.47 -69.77 74.26
N GLU A 695 14.38 -68.79 74.24
CA GLU A 695 15.01 -68.26 75.45
C GLU A 695 13.99 -67.60 76.38
N ARG A 696 13.06 -66.81 75.83
CA ARG A 696 12.02 -66.12 76.60
C ARG A 696 11.09 -67.11 77.32
N ARG A 697 10.75 -68.22 76.68
CA ARG A 697 9.86 -69.24 77.25
C ARG A 697 10.55 -69.99 78.38
N GLN A 698 11.83 -70.34 78.21
CA GLN A 698 12.67 -70.90 79.27
C GLN A 698 12.66 -70.00 80.52
N LEU A 699 12.89 -68.69 80.34
CA LEU A 699 12.88 -67.71 81.43
C LEU A 699 11.51 -67.56 82.10
N PHE A 700 10.41 -67.69 81.33
CA PHE A 700 9.05 -67.54 81.87
C PHE A 700 8.65 -68.74 82.73
N ASP A 701 9.03 -69.96 82.33
CA ASP A 701 8.79 -71.17 83.10
C ASP A 701 9.58 -71.17 84.41
N ASP A 702 10.83 -70.69 84.39
CA ASP A 702 11.64 -70.46 85.59
C ASP A 702 10.97 -69.45 86.55
N LEU A 703 10.42 -68.35 86.01
CA LEU A 703 9.73 -67.32 86.80
C LEU A 703 8.42 -67.84 87.42
N ARG A 704 7.67 -68.66 86.70
CA ARG A 704 6.41 -69.24 87.17
C ARG A 704 6.63 -70.19 88.36
N ALA A 705 7.67 -71.02 88.28
CA ALA A 705 8.09 -71.88 89.39
C ALA A 705 8.54 -71.10 90.64
N ALA A 706 9.01 -69.86 90.47
CA ALA A 706 9.32 -68.96 91.59
C ALA A 706 8.07 -68.29 92.17
N LYS A 707 7.10 -67.89 91.33
CA LYS A 707 5.86 -67.19 91.75
C LYS A 707 4.86 -68.08 92.50
N ASP A 708 4.65 -69.32 92.04
CA ASP A 708 3.67 -70.22 92.68
C ASP A 708 4.06 -70.56 94.14
N ARG A 709 5.38 -70.57 94.46
CA ARG A 709 5.89 -70.66 95.83
C ARG A 709 5.53 -69.46 96.72
N ALA A 710 5.24 -68.29 96.14
CA ALA A 710 4.91 -67.08 96.89
C ALA A 710 3.40 -66.89 97.12
N ASP A 711 2.55 -67.23 96.13
CA ASP A 711 1.10 -66.99 96.20
C ASP A 711 0.35 -67.96 97.14
N GLU A 712 0.89 -69.16 97.36
CA GLU A 712 0.32 -70.12 98.33
C GLU A 712 0.35 -69.58 99.78
N ALA A 713 1.36 -68.76 100.10
CA ALA A 713 1.47 -68.09 101.40
C ALA A 713 0.40 -66.98 101.59
N ASN A 714 -0.10 -66.36 100.51
CA ASN A 714 -0.96 -65.18 100.60
C ASN A 714 -2.46 -65.52 100.68
N ARG A 715 -2.90 -66.63 100.05
CA ARG A 715 -4.31 -67.04 100.03
C ARG A 715 -4.86 -67.46 101.40
N ALA A 716 -4.03 -67.99 102.29
CA ALA A 716 -4.46 -68.33 103.65
C ALA A 716 -4.93 -67.10 104.47
N LYS A 717 -4.50 -65.88 104.10
CA LYS A 717 -4.75 -64.66 104.88
C LYS A 717 -6.10 -63.97 104.58
N SER A 718 -6.60 -64.05 103.35
CA SER A 718 -7.72 -63.18 102.88
C SER A 718 -9.12 -63.74 103.18
N THR A 719 -9.29 -65.07 103.24
CA THR A 719 -10.59 -65.72 103.49
C THR A 719 -11.18 -65.39 104.86
N PHE A 720 -10.35 -65.00 105.82
CA PHE A 720 -10.77 -64.65 107.17
C PHE A 720 -11.55 -63.33 107.29
N LEU A 721 -11.34 -62.36 106.37
CA LEU A 721 -11.85 -60.99 106.54
C LEU A 721 -13.26 -60.72 105.98
N ALA A 722 -13.72 -61.48 104.98
CA ALA A 722 -14.89 -61.10 104.17
C ALA A 722 -16.26 -61.40 104.82
N THR A 723 -16.35 -62.45 105.64
CA THR A 723 -17.61 -62.92 106.24
C THR A 723 -18.26 -61.88 107.17
N MET A 724 -17.48 -60.91 107.68
CA MET A 724 -17.95 -59.90 108.63
C MET A 724 -18.82 -58.77 108.02
N SER A 725 -18.77 -58.51 106.71
CA SER A 725 -19.36 -57.28 106.12
C SER A 725 -20.86 -57.36 105.79
N HIS A 726 -21.43 -58.57 105.70
CA HIS A 726 -22.77 -58.78 105.10
C HIS A 726 -23.96 -58.48 106.05
N GLU A 727 -23.74 -58.41 107.35
CA GLU A 727 -24.81 -58.32 108.37
C GLU A 727 -25.34 -56.88 108.59
N ILE A 728 -24.64 -55.83 108.15
CA ILE A 728 -24.95 -54.44 108.55
C ILE A 728 -26.00 -53.72 107.66
N ARG A 729 -26.20 -54.16 106.41
CA ARG A 729 -26.89 -53.34 105.38
C ARG A 729 -28.43 -53.34 105.46
N THR A 730 -29.02 -54.37 106.05
CA THR A 730 -30.46 -54.68 105.98
C THR A 730 -31.43 -53.67 106.61
N PRO A 731 -31.16 -53.01 107.76
CA PRO A 731 -32.15 -52.11 108.38
C PRO A 731 -32.33 -50.76 107.68
N MET A 732 -31.39 -50.36 106.81
CA MET A 732 -31.35 -49.00 106.23
C MET A 732 -32.53 -48.67 105.29
N ASN A 733 -33.22 -49.67 104.73
CA ASN A 733 -34.29 -49.48 103.74
C ASN A 733 -35.67 -49.13 104.32
N ALA A 734 -35.92 -49.29 105.63
CA ALA A 734 -37.25 -49.06 106.19
C ALA A 734 -37.60 -47.58 106.40
N ILE A 735 -36.61 -46.69 106.52
CA ILE A 735 -36.80 -45.30 106.98
C ILE A 735 -37.30 -44.35 105.87
N ILE A 736 -36.99 -44.61 104.60
CA ILE A 736 -37.24 -43.65 103.50
C ILE A 736 -38.74 -43.57 103.11
N GLY A 737 -39.55 -44.60 103.39
CA GLY A 737 -40.95 -44.66 102.96
C GLY A 737 -41.94 -43.71 103.65
N TRP A 738 -41.55 -43.04 104.76
CA TRP A 738 -42.53 -42.41 105.66
C TRP A 738 -42.77 -40.89 105.47
N ILE A 739 -41.94 -40.14 104.72
CA ILE A 739 -41.86 -38.67 104.92
C ILE A 739 -42.68 -37.75 103.96
N CYS A 740 -43.04 -38.09 102.71
CA CYS A 740 -43.48 -37.03 101.76
C CYS A 740 -44.94 -37.05 101.23
N ARG A 741 -45.95 -37.46 102.01
CA ARG A 741 -47.39 -37.32 101.63
C ARG A 741 -48.14 -36.11 102.22
N ASN A 742 -47.47 -35.12 102.83
CA ASN A 742 -48.11 -33.93 103.41
C ASN A 742 -47.59 -32.59 102.82
N VAL A 743 -48.56 -31.69 102.57
CA VAL A 743 -48.55 -30.32 101.97
C VAL A 743 -48.75 -30.24 100.46
#